data_AF-A0A8D0A4F6-F1
#
_entry.id   AF-A0A8D0A4F6-F1
#
_cell.length_a   1.000
_cell.length_b   1.000
_cell.length_c   1.000
_cell.angle_alpha   90.00
_cell.angle_beta   90.00
_cell.angle_gamma   90.00
#
_symmetry.space_group_name_H-M   'P 1'
#
loop_
_entity.id
_entity.type
_entity.pdbx_description
1 polymer ?
#
loop_
_entity_poly.entity_id
_entity_poly.type
_entity_poly.pdbx_seq_one_letter_code
_entity_poly.pdbx_strand_id
1 'polypeptide(L)'
;MSGVASTLAKKRALAAGFGTNAKAVPFLNQDFTALRAQCRAEGRLFCDPSFPAEPEALGFKDLGRSSPKVRGVTWKRPKELVSNPEFIVGGATRTDICQGALGDCWLLAAIASLTLNEFVMARVVPTDQGFGDDYAGIFHFQFWQFGEWVDVVIDDRLPVKDGELLFVHSAEGREFWSALLEKAYAKVNGCYEALSGGSTTEGFEDFTGGIAENYDLQRPPANLFQIIKKALEAGALLGCSIDITSAADSEAVTRQKLVKGHAYSLTGAVEVNYRGRQEKLVRVRNPWGQVEWTGAWSDGSPEWQSVQGDCPHAKAEDGEFWMSYTDFLRNYSRIEVCTLTPDTIDDDSVKHWSVSKFDGMWRKGSTAGGCRNHPYTFWMNPQFVIKLDEEDDDPEDGEVGCSFVVGLIQKNRRKLRKVGEDMHTVGFAIYEVRNFYGQRDVHLDKNFFLSHAQTAKSETFINLREVSTRFKLPPGEYLIVPSTFDPHLNGDFCIRVFSEKQTETLDVQTDPDQSLCSAGFTLNNAIYQLLVARYSDPNMTIDFDNFVGCLMRLEMMFRIFKKLDAHNSGSIELDFNQVRNTQRHSVYIYTYIHIYIYIYIYIYIYTHIYICVYIYIYIYTHIYIYVYIYIYIYIHIYTYMCIYIYTHIYIYVYILTIEGPVSGQNPNPWSRVELCADCLSVPSG
;
A
#
# COMPACT_ATOMS: atom_id res chain seq x y z
N MET A 1 -3.00 -7.63 -18.14
CA MET A 1 -2.26 -6.63 -17.34
C MET A 1 -2.35 -5.29 -18.05
N SER A 2 -3.00 -4.30 -17.44
CA SER A 2 -2.85 -2.90 -17.85
C SER A 2 -1.38 -2.52 -17.67
N GLY A 3 -0.68 -2.24 -18.76
CA GLY A 3 0.77 -2.01 -18.75
C GLY A 3 1.17 -0.67 -18.12
N VAL A 4 2.48 -0.41 -18.10
CA VAL A 4 3.14 0.82 -17.60
C VAL A 4 2.50 2.11 -18.10
N ALA A 5 1.95 2.12 -19.33
CA ALA A 5 1.22 3.25 -19.89
C ALA A 5 0.01 3.67 -19.04
N SER A 6 -0.69 2.73 -18.40
CA SER A 6 -1.80 3.02 -17.48
C SER A 6 -1.31 3.73 -16.21
N THR A 7 -0.15 3.34 -15.68
CA THR A 7 0.46 3.97 -14.50
C THR A 7 0.93 5.39 -14.81
N LEU A 8 1.54 5.60 -15.99
CA LEU A 8 1.93 6.94 -16.46
C LEU A 8 0.71 7.84 -16.69
N ALA A 9 -0.35 7.33 -17.32
CA ALA A 9 -1.58 8.06 -17.50
C ALA A 9 -2.19 8.49 -16.15
N LYS A 10 -2.14 7.60 -15.14
CA LYS A 10 -2.58 7.92 -13.78
C LYS A 10 -1.76 9.03 -13.14
N LYS A 11 -0.42 8.99 -13.22
CA LYS A 11 0.45 10.07 -12.72
C LYS A 11 0.13 11.43 -13.37
N ARG A 12 -0.16 11.45 -14.68
CA ARG A 12 -0.57 12.67 -15.39
C ARG A 12 -1.95 13.17 -14.98
N ALA A 13 -2.90 12.26 -14.76
CA ALA A 13 -4.22 12.61 -14.27
C ALA A 13 -4.12 13.29 -12.89
N LEU A 14 -3.28 12.76 -11.99
CA LEU A 14 -2.97 13.39 -10.70
C LEU A 14 -2.40 14.80 -10.88
N ALA A 15 -1.40 14.97 -11.74
CA ALA A 15 -0.81 16.28 -12.04
C ALA A 15 -1.83 17.27 -12.64
N ALA A 16 -2.86 16.76 -13.34
CA ALA A 16 -3.97 17.54 -13.86
C ALA A 16 -5.11 17.78 -12.82
N GLY A 17 -4.87 17.44 -11.54
CA GLY A 17 -5.78 17.70 -10.42
C GLY A 17 -6.84 16.61 -10.17
N PHE A 18 -6.81 15.47 -10.88
CA PHE A 18 -7.70 14.35 -10.57
C PHE A 18 -7.24 13.61 -9.31
N GLY A 19 -8.19 13.19 -8.46
CA GLY A 19 -7.90 12.57 -7.17
C GLY A 19 -7.67 13.58 -6.04
N THR A 20 -7.83 14.87 -6.30
CA THR A 20 -7.78 15.93 -5.28
C THR A 20 -9.14 16.10 -4.60
N ASN A 21 -9.21 16.91 -3.54
CA ASN A 21 -10.49 17.29 -2.94
C ASN A 21 -11.43 17.91 -3.99
N ALA A 22 -10.96 18.86 -4.80
CA ALA A 22 -11.81 19.49 -5.82
C ALA A 22 -12.33 18.54 -6.91
N LYS A 23 -11.64 17.43 -7.19
CA LYS A 23 -11.99 16.54 -8.31
C LYS A 23 -11.67 15.07 -8.02
N ALA A 24 -12.64 14.37 -7.44
CA ALA A 24 -12.55 12.93 -7.21
C ALA A 24 -12.49 12.12 -8.52
N VAL A 25 -11.79 10.99 -8.49
CA VAL A 25 -11.68 10.07 -9.63
C VAL A 25 -12.92 9.17 -9.69
N PRO A 26 -13.62 9.08 -10.84
CA PRO A 26 -14.73 8.14 -10.99
C PRO A 26 -14.27 6.68 -10.83
N PHE A 27 -14.77 6.00 -9.81
CA PHE A 27 -14.46 4.59 -9.57
C PHE A 27 -14.99 3.73 -10.71
N LEU A 28 -14.14 2.86 -11.25
CA LEU A 28 -14.47 2.01 -12.41
C LEU A 28 -15.02 2.79 -13.62
N ASN A 29 -14.65 4.08 -13.75
CA ASN A 29 -15.13 5.00 -14.78
C ASN A 29 -16.66 5.18 -14.81
N GLN A 30 -17.33 5.02 -13.67
CA GLN A 30 -18.76 5.29 -13.52
C GLN A 30 -18.98 6.75 -13.09
N ASP A 31 -19.65 7.53 -13.93
CA ASP A 31 -20.01 8.93 -13.62
C ASP A 31 -21.45 9.00 -13.09
N PHE A 32 -21.62 9.46 -11.85
CA PHE A 32 -22.92 9.53 -11.18
C PHE A 32 -23.94 10.35 -11.98
N THR A 33 -23.56 11.55 -12.43
CA THR A 33 -24.47 12.49 -13.09
C THR A 33 -24.94 11.93 -14.43
N ALA A 34 -24.04 11.39 -15.24
CA ALA A 34 -24.36 10.79 -16.53
C ALA A 34 -25.23 9.54 -16.39
N LEU A 35 -24.90 8.64 -15.46
CA LEU A 35 -25.67 7.42 -15.22
C LEU A 35 -27.06 7.71 -14.67
N ARG A 36 -27.19 8.68 -13.76
CA ARG A 36 -28.49 9.15 -13.24
C ARG A 36 -29.34 9.74 -14.36
N ALA A 37 -28.78 10.62 -15.18
CA ALA A 37 -29.48 11.23 -16.31
C ALA A 37 -29.94 10.17 -17.32
N GLN A 38 -29.09 9.19 -17.64
CA GLN A 38 -29.43 8.10 -18.54
C GLN A 38 -30.59 7.26 -17.99
N CYS A 39 -30.54 6.85 -16.71
CA CYS A 39 -31.60 6.04 -16.09
C CYS A 39 -32.94 6.78 -16.09
N ARG A 40 -32.94 8.09 -15.82
CA ARG A 40 -34.16 8.93 -15.90
C ARG A 40 -34.70 9.03 -17.31
N ALA A 41 -33.84 9.26 -18.31
CA ALA A 41 -34.26 9.34 -19.71
C ALA A 41 -34.89 8.03 -20.20
N GLU A 42 -34.38 6.89 -19.72
CA GLU A 42 -34.87 5.54 -20.07
C GLU A 42 -36.03 5.06 -19.19
N GLY A 43 -36.42 5.82 -18.15
CA GLY A 43 -37.50 5.44 -17.23
C GLY A 43 -37.23 4.17 -16.42
N ARG A 44 -35.96 3.86 -16.14
CA ARG A 44 -35.55 2.67 -15.38
C ARG A 44 -34.72 3.03 -14.15
N LEU A 45 -34.71 2.12 -13.17
CA LEU A 45 -33.81 2.24 -12.02
C LEU A 45 -32.42 1.70 -12.37
N PHE A 46 -31.39 2.33 -11.82
CA PHE A 46 -30.02 1.90 -11.99
C PHE A 46 -29.81 0.52 -11.36
N CYS A 47 -29.12 -0.35 -12.09
CA CYS A 47 -28.64 -1.64 -11.61
C CYS A 47 -27.13 -1.62 -11.85
N ASP A 48 -26.35 -1.63 -10.78
CA ASP A 48 -24.90 -1.52 -10.86
C ASP A 48 -24.30 -2.78 -11.50
N PRO A 49 -23.69 -2.68 -12.71
CA PRO A 49 -23.08 -3.82 -13.37
C PRO A 49 -21.76 -4.24 -12.70
N SER A 50 -21.15 -3.36 -11.92
CA SER A 50 -19.84 -3.57 -11.30
C SER A 50 -19.91 -4.13 -9.87
N PHE A 51 -21.09 -4.04 -9.25
CA PHE A 51 -21.37 -4.59 -7.92
C PHE A 51 -22.80 -5.15 -7.91
N PRO A 52 -23.04 -6.27 -8.61
CA PRO A 52 -24.37 -6.81 -8.82
C PRO A 52 -24.97 -7.33 -7.50
N ALA A 53 -26.31 -7.31 -7.42
CA ALA A 53 -27.10 -7.84 -6.32
C ALA A 53 -27.08 -9.38 -6.29
N GLU A 54 -25.90 -9.96 -6.12
CA GLU A 54 -25.60 -11.39 -6.22
C GLU A 54 -24.79 -11.86 -5.00
N PRO A 55 -24.73 -13.17 -4.70
CA PRO A 55 -24.00 -13.68 -3.54
C PRO A 55 -22.52 -13.27 -3.50
N GLU A 56 -21.89 -13.06 -4.65
CA GLU A 56 -20.48 -12.64 -4.75
C GLU A 56 -20.24 -11.24 -4.16
N ALA A 57 -21.26 -10.37 -4.14
CA ALA A 57 -21.18 -9.07 -3.49
C ALA A 57 -21.26 -9.19 -1.96
N LEU A 58 -21.89 -10.25 -1.44
CA LEU A 58 -21.94 -10.53 0.00
C LEU A 58 -20.60 -11.07 0.50
N GLY A 59 -20.02 -12.04 -0.19
CA GLY A 59 -18.78 -12.65 0.26
C GLY A 59 -18.31 -13.85 -0.52
N PHE A 60 -17.31 -14.54 0.05
CA PHE A 60 -16.58 -15.64 -0.57
C PHE A 60 -16.41 -16.85 0.35
N LYS A 61 -16.60 -16.72 1.67
CA LYS A 61 -16.46 -17.82 2.63
C LYS A 61 -17.61 -17.83 3.64
N ASP A 62 -17.57 -17.00 4.68
CA ASP A 62 -18.57 -16.94 5.74
C ASP A 62 -19.87 -16.29 5.26
N LEU A 63 -19.80 -15.43 4.24
CA LEU A 63 -20.94 -14.87 3.52
C LEU A 63 -20.94 -15.29 2.04
N GLY A 64 -20.19 -16.34 1.68
CA GLY A 64 -20.19 -16.90 0.34
C GLY A 64 -21.50 -17.63 -0.01
N ARG A 65 -21.68 -17.93 -1.31
CA ARG A 65 -22.90 -18.57 -1.87
C ARG A 65 -23.37 -19.82 -1.13
N SER A 66 -22.45 -20.63 -0.61
CA SER A 66 -22.76 -21.88 0.09
C SER A 66 -23.00 -21.70 1.60
N SER A 67 -22.82 -20.49 2.13
CA SER A 67 -22.96 -20.23 3.57
C SER A 67 -24.42 -20.30 4.01
N PRO A 68 -24.72 -20.96 5.14
CA PRO A 68 -26.06 -20.91 5.72
C PRO A 68 -26.45 -19.50 6.18
N LYS A 69 -25.48 -18.61 6.46
CA LYS A 69 -25.75 -17.23 6.90
C LYS A 69 -26.51 -16.43 5.84
N VAL A 70 -26.20 -16.65 4.55
CA VAL A 70 -26.82 -15.93 3.42
C VAL A 70 -28.06 -16.62 2.86
N ARG A 71 -28.47 -17.77 3.39
CA ARG A 71 -29.70 -18.42 2.96
C ARG A 71 -30.91 -17.54 3.30
N GLY A 72 -31.76 -17.30 2.30
CA GLY A 72 -32.94 -16.45 2.44
C GLY A 72 -32.67 -14.95 2.33
N VAL A 73 -31.41 -14.55 2.10
CA VAL A 73 -31.08 -13.15 1.80
C VAL A 73 -31.62 -12.79 0.42
N THR A 74 -32.31 -11.66 0.35
CA THR A 74 -32.82 -11.05 -0.87
C THR A 74 -32.32 -9.62 -0.96
N TRP A 75 -32.27 -9.05 -2.16
CA TRP A 75 -31.86 -7.66 -2.36
C TRP A 75 -33.09 -6.81 -2.63
N LYS A 76 -33.33 -5.80 -1.81
CA LYS A 76 -34.47 -4.89 -1.94
C LYS A 76 -34.04 -3.44 -1.88
N ARG A 77 -34.73 -2.57 -2.58
CA ARG A 77 -34.55 -1.12 -2.48
C ARG A 77 -35.31 -0.56 -1.27
N PRO A 78 -34.90 0.59 -0.71
CA PRO A 78 -35.62 1.28 0.36
C PRO A 78 -37.11 1.50 0.07
N LYS A 79 -37.48 1.84 -1.17
CA LYS A 79 -38.88 2.00 -1.60
C LYS A 79 -39.71 0.70 -1.59
N GLU A 80 -39.08 -0.46 -1.46
CA GLU A 80 -39.74 -1.77 -1.31
C GLU A 80 -39.87 -2.19 0.17
N LEU A 81 -39.16 -1.51 1.08
CA LEU A 81 -39.13 -1.80 2.52
C LEU A 81 -40.06 -0.86 3.30
N VAL A 82 -40.03 0.44 2.96
CA VAL A 82 -40.80 1.49 3.66
C VAL A 82 -41.50 2.40 2.67
N SER A 83 -42.60 3.03 3.10
CA SER A 83 -43.46 3.85 2.24
C SER A 83 -42.87 5.21 1.86
N ASN A 84 -42.06 5.81 2.74
CA ASN A 84 -41.41 7.10 2.53
C ASN A 84 -39.93 7.03 2.96
N PRO A 85 -39.07 6.38 2.16
CA PRO A 85 -37.65 6.32 2.48
C PRO A 85 -37.03 7.71 2.31
N GLU A 86 -36.20 8.10 3.27
CA GLU A 86 -35.40 9.30 3.22
C GLU A 86 -33.92 8.94 3.22
N PHE A 87 -33.12 9.81 2.61
CA PHE A 87 -31.68 9.58 2.55
C PHE A 87 -31.06 9.91 3.91
N ILE A 88 -31.30 11.13 4.39
CA ILE A 88 -30.93 11.63 5.71
C ILE A 88 -32.17 12.26 6.35
N VAL A 89 -32.43 11.98 7.64
CA VAL A 89 -33.57 12.48 8.41
C VAL A 89 -33.08 13.33 9.58
N GLY A 90 -33.38 14.63 9.60
CA GLY A 90 -33.03 15.48 10.76
C GLY A 90 -31.53 15.76 10.93
N GLY A 91 -30.73 15.51 9.88
CA GLY A 91 -29.27 15.58 9.91
C GLY A 91 -28.66 14.19 10.05
N ALA A 92 -27.46 13.99 9.49
CA ALA A 92 -26.79 12.70 9.61
C ALA A 92 -26.10 12.61 10.97
N THR A 93 -26.58 11.73 11.83
CA THR A 93 -26.12 11.62 13.21
C THR A 93 -25.57 10.23 13.50
N ARG A 94 -24.76 10.13 14.55
CA ARG A 94 -24.21 8.85 14.99
C ARG A 94 -25.28 7.82 15.33
N THR A 95 -26.48 8.22 15.75
CA THR A 95 -27.58 7.30 16.08
C THR A 95 -28.16 6.58 14.86
N ASP A 96 -27.81 7.02 13.65
CA ASP A 96 -28.23 6.41 12.38
C ASP A 96 -27.40 5.15 12.03
N ILE A 97 -26.53 4.74 12.95
CA ILE A 97 -25.52 3.70 12.78
C ILE A 97 -25.69 2.67 13.88
N CYS A 98 -26.37 1.58 13.52
CA CYS A 98 -26.52 0.37 14.31
C CYS A 98 -25.93 -0.82 13.54
N GLN A 99 -24.98 -1.52 14.15
CA GLN A 99 -24.34 -2.68 13.53
C GLN A 99 -25.31 -3.82 13.25
N GLY A 100 -25.23 -4.36 12.03
CA GLY A 100 -25.93 -5.58 11.64
C GLY A 100 -25.10 -6.85 11.89
N ALA A 101 -25.26 -7.85 11.03
CA ALA A 101 -24.65 -9.18 11.21
C ALA A 101 -23.19 -9.31 10.74
N LEU A 102 -22.51 -8.21 10.39
CA LEU A 102 -21.14 -8.18 9.90
C LEU A 102 -20.18 -7.73 11.00
N GLY A 103 -18.97 -8.31 11.05
CA GLY A 103 -17.93 -7.98 12.02
C GLY A 103 -17.08 -6.77 11.60
N ASP A 104 -17.73 -5.67 11.22
CA ASP A 104 -17.10 -4.45 10.71
C ASP A 104 -17.31 -3.25 11.64
N CYS A 105 -17.46 -3.50 12.95
CA CYS A 105 -17.59 -2.48 13.99
C CYS A 105 -16.59 -1.32 13.88
N TRP A 106 -15.37 -1.60 13.43
CA TRP A 106 -14.32 -0.63 13.15
C TRP A 106 -14.75 0.44 12.12
N LEU A 107 -15.47 0.04 11.08
CA LEU A 107 -15.98 0.94 10.06
C LEU A 107 -17.13 1.77 10.64
N LEU A 108 -18.03 1.14 11.40
CA LEU A 108 -19.20 1.80 11.97
C LEU A 108 -18.81 2.82 13.05
N ALA A 109 -17.81 2.51 13.88
CA ALA A 109 -17.21 3.47 14.79
C ALA A 109 -16.58 4.66 14.03
N ALA A 110 -15.97 4.39 12.86
CA ALA A 110 -15.43 5.45 12.01
C ALA A 110 -16.54 6.35 11.44
N ILE A 111 -17.63 5.76 10.94
CA ILE A 111 -18.79 6.50 10.41
C ILE A 111 -19.46 7.30 11.55
N ALA A 112 -19.54 6.75 12.75
CA ALA A 112 -20.13 7.46 13.88
C ALA A 112 -19.31 8.69 14.28
N SER A 113 -17.97 8.60 14.30
CA SER A 113 -17.13 9.79 14.54
C SER A 113 -17.22 10.78 13.38
N LEU A 114 -17.36 10.32 12.13
CA LEU A 114 -17.53 11.18 10.95
C LEU A 114 -18.72 12.14 11.10
N THR A 115 -19.84 11.68 11.69
CA THR A 115 -21.04 12.52 11.89
C THR A 115 -20.82 13.72 12.83
N LEU A 116 -19.72 13.75 13.60
CA LEU A 116 -19.38 14.87 14.47
C LEU A 116 -18.80 16.06 13.70
N ASN A 117 -18.40 15.86 12.44
CA ASN A 117 -17.83 16.89 11.60
C ASN A 117 -18.62 17.01 10.29
N GLU A 118 -19.51 18.00 10.22
CA GLU A 118 -20.41 18.20 9.07
C GLU A 118 -19.66 18.44 7.75
N PHE A 119 -18.48 19.07 7.79
CA PHE A 119 -17.69 19.34 6.58
C PHE A 119 -17.09 18.05 5.99
N VAL A 120 -16.47 17.23 6.84
CA VAL A 120 -15.94 15.92 6.41
C VAL A 120 -17.09 14.99 6.01
N MET A 121 -18.21 15.06 6.72
CA MET A 121 -19.41 14.27 6.41
C MET A 121 -19.97 14.62 5.03
N ALA A 122 -20.16 15.91 4.73
CA ALA A 122 -20.64 16.37 3.41
C ALA A 122 -19.66 16.02 2.28
N ARG A 123 -18.37 15.88 2.61
CA ARG A 123 -17.35 15.42 1.67
C ARG A 123 -17.53 13.94 1.31
N VAL A 124 -17.72 13.07 2.29
CA VAL A 124 -17.89 11.61 2.09
C VAL A 124 -19.27 11.26 1.56
N VAL A 125 -20.30 11.97 2.04
CA VAL A 125 -21.71 11.78 1.73
C VAL A 125 -22.25 13.05 1.08
N PRO A 126 -22.14 13.18 -0.26
CA PRO A 126 -22.68 14.31 -0.99
C PRO A 126 -24.18 14.51 -0.72
N THR A 127 -24.60 15.78 -0.65
CA THR A 127 -25.98 16.18 -0.30
C THR A 127 -26.89 16.36 -1.51
N ASP A 128 -26.40 16.13 -2.73
CA ASP A 128 -27.11 16.27 -4.01
C ASP A 128 -27.88 15.00 -4.45
N GLN A 129 -28.18 14.13 -3.47
CA GLN A 129 -28.82 12.84 -3.67
C GLN A 129 -29.97 12.59 -2.67
N GLY A 130 -30.95 11.78 -3.07
CA GLY A 130 -32.12 11.51 -2.26
C GLY A 130 -33.18 10.66 -2.98
N PHE A 131 -34.30 10.42 -2.29
CA PHE A 131 -35.43 9.61 -2.81
C PHE A 131 -36.56 10.42 -3.46
N GLY A 132 -36.37 11.75 -3.60
CA GLY A 132 -37.31 12.70 -4.20
C GLY A 132 -37.43 12.61 -5.74
N ASP A 133 -37.77 13.72 -6.39
CA ASP A 133 -38.16 13.76 -7.82
C ASP A 133 -37.05 13.35 -8.80
N ASP A 134 -35.78 13.49 -8.40
CA ASP A 134 -34.62 13.12 -9.20
C ASP A 134 -34.16 11.67 -9.00
N TYR A 135 -34.93 10.88 -8.24
CA TYR A 135 -34.62 9.50 -7.92
C TYR A 135 -34.54 8.61 -9.17
N ALA A 136 -33.44 7.87 -9.30
CA ALA A 136 -33.23 6.84 -10.32
C ALA A 136 -32.61 5.55 -9.74
N GLY A 137 -32.73 5.32 -8.42
CA GLY A 137 -32.17 4.15 -7.75
C GLY A 137 -30.64 4.10 -7.76
N ILE A 138 -29.98 5.26 -7.78
CA ILE A 138 -28.53 5.47 -7.88
C ILE A 138 -28.08 6.51 -6.86
N PHE A 139 -26.95 6.25 -6.21
CA PHE A 139 -26.31 7.10 -5.18
C PHE A 139 -24.80 7.08 -5.39
N HIS A 140 -24.09 8.02 -4.77
CA HIS A 140 -22.63 8.03 -4.78
C HIS A 140 -22.03 8.52 -3.46
N PHE A 141 -20.77 8.12 -3.23
CA PHE A 141 -20.01 8.42 -2.03
C PHE A 141 -18.55 8.64 -2.39
N GLN A 142 -17.84 9.43 -1.60
CA GLN A 142 -16.44 9.74 -1.86
C GLN A 142 -15.55 9.17 -0.76
N PHE A 143 -14.54 8.42 -1.16
CA PHE A 143 -13.56 7.85 -0.25
C PHE A 143 -12.16 8.28 -0.67
N TRP A 144 -11.35 8.61 0.31
CA TRP A 144 -9.91 8.71 0.12
C TRP A 144 -9.35 7.29 0.00
N GLN A 145 -8.56 7.03 -1.03
CA GLN A 145 -7.96 5.73 -1.32
C GLN A 145 -6.50 5.93 -1.68
N PHE A 146 -5.62 5.67 -0.71
CA PHE A 146 -4.16 5.66 -0.91
C PHE A 146 -3.61 6.97 -1.52
N GLY A 147 -4.13 8.10 -1.05
CA GLY A 147 -3.74 9.45 -1.45
C GLY A 147 -4.46 10.02 -2.65
N GLU A 148 -5.67 9.51 -2.95
CA GLU A 148 -6.55 10.05 -3.99
C GLU A 148 -8.01 9.96 -3.51
N TRP A 149 -8.80 11.01 -3.76
CA TRP A 149 -10.24 10.93 -3.61
C TRP A 149 -10.88 10.20 -4.78
N VAL A 150 -11.78 9.26 -4.47
CA VAL A 150 -12.45 8.39 -5.43
C VAL A 150 -13.96 8.48 -5.22
N ASP A 151 -14.70 8.75 -6.30
CA ASP A 151 -16.16 8.83 -6.31
C ASP A 151 -16.77 7.48 -6.70
N VAL A 152 -17.59 6.91 -5.83
CA VAL A 152 -18.10 5.54 -5.92
C VAL A 152 -19.60 5.55 -6.09
N VAL A 153 -20.04 5.22 -7.30
CA VAL A 153 -21.46 5.07 -7.63
C VAL A 153 -21.97 3.71 -7.17
N ILE A 154 -23.18 3.64 -6.63
CA ILE A 154 -23.90 2.39 -6.34
C ILE A 154 -25.38 2.51 -6.70
N ASP A 155 -26.06 1.37 -6.87
CA ASP A 155 -27.52 1.35 -6.76
C ASP A 155 -27.96 1.20 -5.29
N ASP A 156 -29.26 1.39 -5.02
CA ASP A 156 -29.83 1.32 -3.67
C ASP A 156 -30.38 -0.07 -3.26
N ARG A 157 -30.05 -1.14 -3.97
CA ARG A 157 -30.44 -2.49 -3.55
C ARG A 157 -29.63 -2.91 -2.32
N LEU A 158 -30.27 -3.21 -1.20
CA LEU A 158 -29.62 -3.60 0.04
C LEU A 158 -29.92 -5.07 0.40
N PRO A 159 -28.97 -5.80 1.01
CA PRO A 159 -29.21 -7.15 1.51
C PRO A 159 -30.21 -7.16 2.67
N VAL A 160 -31.26 -7.96 2.51
CA VAL A 160 -32.40 -8.06 3.45
C VAL A 160 -32.65 -9.51 3.77
N LYS A 161 -32.87 -9.79 5.06
CA LYS A 161 -33.23 -11.11 5.56
C LYS A 161 -34.41 -10.98 6.50
N ASP A 162 -35.43 -11.82 6.30
CA ASP A 162 -36.65 -11.83 7.13
C ASP A 162 -37.37 -10.47 7.21
N GLY A 163 -37.21 -9.61 6.20
CA GLY A 163 -37.82 -8.28 6.12
C GLY A 163 -36.93 -7.13 6.61
N GLU A 164 -35.84 -7.45 7.31
CA GLU A 164 -34.93 -6.47 7.92
C GLU A 164 -33.60 -6.35 7.15
N LEU A 165 -32.95 -5.19 7.24
CA LEU A 165 -31.61 -5.00 6.70
C LEU A 165 -30.61 -5.93 7.40
N LEU A 166 -29.76 -6.59 6.63
CA LEU A 166 -28.80 -7.57 7.17
C LEU A 166 -27.58 -6.91 7.83
N PHE A 167 -27.21 -5.72 7.35
CA PHE A 167 -26.00 -4.99 7.77
C PHE A 167 -26.38 -3.66 8.45
N VAL A 168 -25.55 -2.62 8.34
CA VAL A 168 -25.82 -1.35 9.04
C VAL A 168 -27.19 -0.77 8.67
N HIS A 169 -27.86 -0.19 9.67
CA HIS A 169 -29.15 0.46 9.54
C HIS A 169 -29.31 1.58 10.57
N SER A 170 -30.24 2.49 10.32
CA SER A 170 -30.63 3.55 11.25
C SER A 170 -31.75 3.08 12.18
N ALA A 171 -31.72 3.54 13.44
CA ALA A 171 -32.78 3.28 14.41
C ALA A 171 -34.12 3.95 14.04
N GLU A 172 -34.10 5.02 13.24
CA GLU A 172 -35.29 5.73 12.73
C GLU A 172 -36.06 4.90 11.68
N GLY A 173 -35.45 3.85 11.12
CA GLY A 173 -36.08 2.84 10.26
C GLY A 173 -36.44 3.28 8.83
N ARG A 174 -36.57 4.59 8.57
CA ARG A 174 -36.84 5.16 7.22
C ARG A 174 -35.64 5.89 6.60
N GLU A 175 -34.50 5.87 7.25
CA GLU A 175 -33.26 6.55 6.84
C GLU A 175 -32.21 5.53 6.34
N PHE A 176 -31.52 5.83 5.23
CA PHE A 176 -30.73 4.84 4.50
C PHE A 176 -29.30 5.26 4.10
N TRP A 177 -28.85 6.48 4.41
CA TRP A 177 -27.51 6.93 4.01
C TRP A 177 -26.39 6.03 4.54
N SER A 178 -26.49 5.57 5.80
CA SER A 178 -25.46 4.74 6.45
C SER A 178 -25.36 3.36 5.80
N ALA A 179 -26.50 2.73 5.50
CA ALA A 179 -26.58 1.46 4.78
C ALA A 179 -26.00 1.55 3.36
N LEU A 180 -26.25 2.66 2.67
CA LEU A 180 -25.73 2.90 1.33
C LEU A 180 -24.23 3.24 1.35
N LEU A 181 -23.75 3.96 2.36
CA LEU A 181 -22.33 4.25 2.56
C LEU A 181 -21.52 2.96 2.77
N GLU A 182 -21.98 2.08 3.66
CA GLU A 182 -21.35 0.77 3.91
C GLU A 182 -21.34 -0.08 2.63
N LYS A 183 -22.43 -0.08 1.84
CA LYS A 183 -22.46 -0.74 0.53
C LYS A 183 -21.40 -0.20 -0.44
N ALA A 184 -21.26 1.12 -0.54
CA ALA A 184 -20.26 1.74 -1.40
C ALA A 184 -18.84 1.37 -0.95
N TYR A 185 -18.61 1.33 0.36
CA TYR A 185 -17.33 0.92 0.93
C TYR A 185 -17.04 -0.58 0.72
N ALA A 186 -18.06 -1.45 0.82
CA ALA A 186 -17.99 -2.86 0.47
C ALA A 186 -17.62 -3.06 -1.00
N LYS A 187 -18.20 -2.25 -1.90
CA LYS A 187 -17.86 -2.25 -3.33
C LYS A 187 -16.40 -1.87 -3.58
N VAL A 188 -15.89 -0.81 -2.92
CA VAL A 188 -14.48 -0.42 -3.03
C VAL A 188 -13.56 -1.56 -2.61
N ASN A 189 -13.94 -2.33 -1.59
CA ASN A 189 -13.17 -3.44 -1.04
C ASN A 189 -13.46 -4.80 -1.72
N GLY A 190 -14.45 -4.86 -2.59
CA GLY A 190 -14.80 -6.00 -3.45
C GLY A 190 -16.04 -6.80 -3.03
N CYS A 191 -16.38 -6.86 -1.74
CA CYS A 191 -17.58 -7.49 -1.19
C CYS A 191 -17.78 -7.09 0.29
N TYR A 192 -18.95 -7.33 0.87
CA TYR A 192 -19.21 -7.07 2.29
C TYR A 192 -18.29 -7.87 3.22
N GLU A 193 -18.08 -9.16 2.95
CA GLU A 193 -17.21 -10.00 3.78
C GLU A 193 -15.76 -9.49 3.87
N ALA A 194 -15.28 -8.73 2.87
CA ALA A 194 -13.95 -8.14 2.89
C ALA A 194 -13.80 -7.03 3.95
N LEU A 195 -14.90 -6.51 4.49
CA LEU A 195 -14.92 -5.51 5.56
C LEU A 195 -14.79 -6.14 6.95
N SER A 196 -15.00 -7.45 7.10
CA SER A 196 -14.90 -8.12 8.39
C SER A 196 -13.49 -7.99 8.98
N GLY A 197 -13.36 -7.43 10.18
CA GLY A 197 -12.08 -7.19 10.85
C GLY A 197 -11.24 -6.08 10.23
N GLY A 198 -10.90 -5.08 11.03
CA GLY A 198 -10.11 -3.90 10.66
C GLY A 198 -9.84 -3.00 11.86
N SER A 199 -9.10 -1.92 11.65
CA SER A 199 -8.94 -0.83 12.64
C SER A 199 -9.76 0.39 12.25
N THR A 200 -10.29 1.13 13.22
CA THR A 200 -11.06 2.36 13.01
C THR A 200 -10.23 3.39 12.23
N THR A 201 -8.92 3.42 12.45
CA THR A 201 -7.97 4.23 11.67
C THR A 201 -8.10 4.05 10.16
N GLU A 202 -8.39 2.84 9.68
CA GLU A 202 -8.59 2.58 8.25
C GLU A 202 -9.78 3.37 7.71
N GLY A 203 -10.87 3.41 8.48
CA GLY A 203 -12.09 4.13 8.13
C GLY A 203 -11.87 5.63 8.23
N PHE A 204 -11.22 6.10 9.29
CA PHE A 204 -10.91 7.52 9.45
C PHE A 204 -10.09 8.07 8.28
N GLU A 205 -9.03 7.37 7.88
CA GLU A 205 -8.21 7.77 6.74
C GLU A 205 -8.99 7.74 5.44
N ASP A 206 -9.84 6.74 5.22
CA ASP A 206 -10.62 6.66 3.98
C ASP A 206 -11.75 7.70 3.93
N PHE A 207 -12.14 8.27 5.07
CA PHE A 207 -13.13 9.35 5.17
C PHE A 207 -12.51 10.74 5.17
N THR A 208 -11.22 10.87 5.46
CA THR A 208 -10.58 12.19 5.64
C THR A 208 -9.38 12.40 4.71
N GLY A 209 -8.60 11.36 4.42
CA GLY A 209 -7.22 11.51 3.94
C GLY A 209 -6.25 12.00 5.01
N GLY A 210 -6.70 12.02 6.26
CA GLY A 210 -5.98 12.51 7.44
C GLY A 210 -4.88 11.57 7.94
N ILE A 211 -4.33 11.94 9.09
CA ILE A 211 -3.20 11.28 9.76
C ILE A 211 -3.73 10.51 10.96
N ALA A 212 -3.66 9.19 10.91
CA ALA A 212 -4.03 8.36 12.05
C ALA A 212 -2.84 8.10 12.98
N GLU A 213 -3.02 8.40 14.27
CA GLU A 213 -2.09 8.13 15.34
C GLU A 213 -2.73 7.24 16.40
N ASN A 214 -1.92 6.42 17.05
CA ASN A 214 -2.36 5.50 18.08
C ASN A 214 -1.67 5.84 19.41
N TYR A 215 -2.44 5.94 20.49
CA TYR A 215 -1.93 6.10 21.85
C TYR A 215 -2.24 4.86 22.69
N ASP A 216 -1.21 4.26 23.28
CA ASP A 216 -1.33 3.18 24.25
C ASP A 216 -1.72 3.74 25.62
N LEU A 217 -2.88 3.29 26.13
CA LEU A 217 -3.42 3.74 27.41
C LEU A 217 -2.77 3.08 28.63
N GLN A 218 -1.93 2.06 28.43
CA GLN A 218 -1.06 1.55 29.49
C GLN A 218 0.11 2.49 29.78
N ARG A 219 0.48 3.33 28.81
CA ARG A 219 1.56 4.33 28.92
C ARG A 219 1.14 5.66 28.29
N PRO A 220 0.07 6.31 28.78
CA PRO A 220 -0.46 7.52 28.17
C PRO A 220 0.46 8.71 28.46
N PRO A 221 0.59 9.66 27.53
CA PRO A 221 1.28 10.92 27.82
C PRO A 221 0.51 11.70 28.91
N ALA A 222 1.24 12.47 29.73
CA ALA A 222 0.65 13.15 30.89
C ALA A 222 -0.47 14.15 30.51
N ASN A 223 -0.39 14.73 29.32
CA ASN A 223 -1.34 15.68 28.75
C ASN A 223 -2.42 15.02 27.84
N LEU A 224 -2.55 13.69 27.83
CA LEU A 224 -3.45 12.98 26.90
C LEU A 224 -4.90 13.48 26.91
N PHE A 225 -5.46 13.82 28.09
CA PHE A 225 -6.82 14.38 28.16
C PHE A 225 -6.96 15.69 27.37
N GLN A 226 -5.94 16.55 27.42
CA GLN A 226 -5.93 17.80 26.65
C GLN A 226 -5.74 17.54 25.16
N ILE A 227 -4.95 16.52 24.79
CA ILE A 227 -4.82 16.07 23.40
C ILE A 227 -6.18 15.64 22.86
N ILE A 228 -6.91 14.79 23.58
CA ILE A 228 -8.27 14.33 23.20
C ILE A 228 -9.21 15.51 23.00
N LYS A 229 -9.26 16.41 23.99
CA LYS A 229 -10.16 17.57 23.97
C LYS A 229 -9.87 18.49 22.77
N LYS A 230 -8.60 18.87 22.58
CA LYS A 230 -8.18 19.71 21.45
C LYS A 230 -8.43 19.03 20.10
N ALA A 231 -8.21 17.73 19.99
CA ALA A 231 -8.45 16.98 18.77
C ALA A 231 -9.95 16.99 18.40
N LEU A 232 -10.84 16.76 19.38
CA LEU A 232 -12.29 16.85 19.17
C LEU A 232 -12.73 18.27 18.79
N GLU A 233 -12.19 19.29 19.45
CA GLU A 233 -12.47 20.70 19.13
C GLU A 233 -11.99 21.09 17.72
N ALA A 234 -10.88 20.50 17.25
CA ALA A 234 -10.37 20.65 15.89
C ALA A 234 -11.09 19.77 14.85
N GLY A 235 -12.14 19.04 15.26
CA GLY A 235 -12.93 18.19 14.37
C GLY A 235 -12.23 16.90 13.92
N ALA A 236 -11.16 16.49 14.60
CA ALA A 236 -10.50 15.21 14.36
C ALA A 236 -11.44 14.04 14.68
N LEU A 237 -11.23 12.91 14.00
CA LEU A 237 -12.01 11.70 14.25
C LEU A 237 -11.30 10.83 15.29
N LEU A 238 -11.97 10.54 16.40
CA LEU A 238 -11.38 9.74 17.48
C LEU A 238 -12.14 8.44 17.68
N GLY A 239 -11.38 7.38 17.93
CA GLY A 239 -11.86 6.06 18.28
C GLY A 239 -11.08 5.49 19.46
N CYS A 240 -11.63 4.48 20.11
CA CYS A 240 -10.94 3.75 21.17
C CYS A 240 -11.37 2.28 21.19
N SER A 241 -10.51 1.44 21.73
CA SER A 241 -10.74 0.00 21.78
C SER A 241 -10.15 -0.64 23.03
N ILE A 242 -10.64 -1.84 23.33
CA ILE A 242 -10.16 -2.69 24.43
C ILE A 242 -9.51 -3.91 23.80
N ASP A 243 -8.23 -4.12 24.09
CA ASP A 243 -7.47 -5.24 23.55
C ASP A 243 -8.01 -6.58 24.08
N ILE A 244 -7.89 -7.60 23.25
CA ILE A 244 -8.24 -8.98 23.61
C ILE A 244 -6.99 -9.74 24.03
N THR A 245 -7.12 -10.55 25.10
CA THR A 245 -6.06 -11.46 25.54
C THR A 245 -6.05 -12.79 24.78
N SER A 246 -7.17 -13.14 24.14
CA SER A 246 -7.33 -14.34 23.34
C SER A 246 -8.39 -14.15 22.27
N ALA A 247 -8.38 -14.96 21.21
CA ALA A 247 -9.43 -14.92 20.18
C ALA A 247 -10.85 -15.19 20.74
N ALA A 248 -10.95 -15.90 21.86
CA ALA A 248 -12.23 -16.16 22.54
C ALA A 248 -12.80 -14.92 23.24
N ASP A 249 -11.97 -13.89 23.47
CA ASP A 249 -12.38 -12.61 24.05
C ASP A 249 -12.94 -11.62 23.00
N SER A 250 -12.91 -11.97 21.71
CA SER A 250 -13.45 -11.13 20.64
C SER A 250 -14.94 -10.90 20.84
N GLU A 251 -15.36 -9.64 20.85
CA GLU A 251 -16.74 -9.20 21.15
C GLU A 251 -17.28 -9.68 22.51
N ALA A 252 -16.40 -10.05 23.46
CA ALA A 252 -16.81 -10.49 24.79
C ALA A 252 -17.25 -9.30 25.66
N VAL A 253 -18.47 -9.36 26.19
CA VAL A 253 -19.04 -8.34 27.08
C VAL A 253 -18.53 -8.52 28.52
N THR A 254 -17.95 -7.47 29.09
CA THR A 254 -17.48 -7.41 30.47
C THR A 254 -18.64 -7.28 31.46
N ARG A 255 -18.35 -7.42 32.76
CA ARG A 255 -19.35 -7.22 33.83
C ARG A 255 -19.95 -5.81 33.85
N GLN A 256 -19.19 -4.81 33.40
CA GLN A 256 -19.64 -3.41 33.31
C GLN A 256 -20.18 -3.07 31.91
N LYS A 257 -20.54 -4.10 31.13
CA LYS A 257 -21.12 -4.02 29.78
C LYS A 257 -20.23 -3.41 28.69
N LEU A 258 -18.94 -3.17 28.94
CA LEU A 258 -17.99 -2.87 27.87
C LEU A 258 -17.67 -4.14 27.07
N VAL A 259 -17.62 -4.03 25.76
CA VAL A 259 -17.28 -5.08 24.79
C VAL A 259 -15.79 -5.04 24.44
N LYS A 260 -15.09 -6.18 24.57
CA LYS A 260 -13.67 -6.33 24.21
C LYS A 260 -13.48 -6.66 22.72
N GLY A 261 -12.34 -6.30 22.14
CA GLY A 261 -12.05 -6.56 20.72
C GLY A 261 -13.00 -5.85 19.77
N HIS A 262 -13.53 -4.71 20.20
CA HIS A 262 -14.58 -3.94 19.55
C HIS A 262 -14.17 -2.47 19.47
N ALA A 263 -14.52 -1.81 18.38
CA ALA A 263 -14.24 -0.40 18.17
C ALA A 263 -15.36 0.46 18.75
N TYR A 264 -14.98 1.53 19.45
CA TYR A 264 -15.88 2.57 19.94
C TYR A 264 -15.48 3.91 19.34
N SER A 265 -16.44 4.82 19.20
CA SER A 265 -16.17 6.22 18.89
C SER A 265 -15.96 7.00 20.18
N LEU A 266 -14.96 7.88 20.21
CA LEU A 266 -14.77 8.83 21.30
C LEU A 266 -15.37 10.17 20.85
N THR A 267 -16.50 10.55 21.43
CA THR A 267 -17.39 11.60 20.88
C THR A 267 -17.44 12.87 21.73
N GLY A 268 -16.69 12.94 22.82
CA GLY A 268 -16.67 14.10 23.71
C GLY A 268 -15.63 14.00 24.81
N ALA A 269 -15.11 15.15 25.26
CA ALA A 269 -14.25 15.28 26.42
C ALA A 269 -14.53 16.60 27.13
N VAL A 270 -14.93 16.56 28.40
CA VAL A 270 -15.37 17.74 29.16
C VAL A 270 -14.84 17.70 30.59
N GLU A 271 -14.75 18.87 31.21
CA GLU A 271 -14.47 19.02 32.63
C GLU A 271 -15.73 19.57 33.30
N VAL A 272 -16.23 18.86 34.32
CA VAL A 272 -17.42 19.24 35.07
C VAL A 272 -17.08 19.51 36.53
N ASN A 273 -17.78 20.47 37.14
CA ASN A 273 -17.66 20.68 38.57
C ASN A 273 -18.58 19.70 39.32
N TYR A 274 -17.98 18.65 39.86
CA TYR A 274 -18.65 17.64 40.68
C TYR A 274 -18.27 17.85 42.15
N ARG A 275 -19.25 18.24 42.97
CA ARG A 275 -19.07 18.46 44.42
C ARG A 275 -17.90 19.39 44.78
N GLY A 276 -17.69 20.46 44.00
CA GLY A 276 -16.61 21.43 44.22
C GLY A 276 -15.24 20.99 43.72
N ARG A 277 -15.16 19.88 42.96
CA ARG A 277 -13.94 19.39 42.31
C ARG A 277 -14.14 19.34 40.81
N GLN A 278 -13.08 19.65 40.07
CA GLN A 278 -13.06 19.44 38.62
C GLN A 278 -12.87 17.96 38.33
N GLU A 279 -13.85 17.36 37.65
CA GLU A 279 -13.85 15.97 37.22
C GLU A 279 -13.75 15.92 35.70
N LYS A 280 -12.85 15.07 35.19
CA LYS A 280 -12.62 14.88 33.76
C LYS A 280 -13.49 13.73 33.25
N LEU A 281 -14.36 14.01 32.30
CA LEU A 281 -15.26 13.02 31.70
C LEU A 281 -14.98 12.88 30.21
N VAL A 282 -15.13 11.66 29.71
CA VAL A 282 -15.11 11.34 28.28
C VAL A 282 -16.43 10.69 27.88
N ARG A 283 -16.87 10.98 26.66
CA ARG A 283 -18.08 10.40 26.06
C ARG A 283 -17.68 9.39 25.01
N VAL A 284 -18.18 8.18 25.15
CA VAL A 284 -17.84 7.04 24.31
C VAL A 284 -19.13 6.50 23.71
N ARG A 285 -19.10 6.10 22.44
CA ARG A 285 -20.24 5.49 21.76
C ARG A 285 -19.92 4.10 21.24
N ASN A 286 -20.79 3.15 21.59
CA ASN A 286 -20.83 1.82 21.03
C ASN A 286 -21.56 1.84 19.67
N PRO A 287 -20.92 1.45 18.55
CA PRO A 287 -21.56 1.41 17.23
C PRO A 287 -22.69 0.38 17.09
N TRP A 288 -22.93 -0.46 18.09
CA TRP A 288 -24.15 -1.28 18.16
C TRP A 288 -25.42 -0.44 18.37
N GLY A 289 -25.28 0.80 18.85
CA GLY A 289 -26.41 1.67 19.19
C GLY A 289 -27.16 1.22 20.47
N GLN A 290 -26.53 0.34 21.26
CA GLN A 290 -27.06 -0.24 22.50
C GLN A 290 -25.90 -0.82 23.31
N VAL A 291 -26.18 -1.33 24.51
CA VAL A 291 -25.21 -1.96 25.43
C VAL A 291 -24.19 -0.93 25.90
N GLU A 292 -24.56 -0.27 26.99
CA GLU A 292 -23.82 0.86 27.56
C GLU A 292 -23.17 0.55 28.91
N TRP A 293 -22.14 1.35 29.24
CA TRP A 293 -21.43 1.33 30.52
C TRP A 293 -22.39 1.42 31.72
N THR A 294 -22.16 0.59 32.74
CA THR A 294 -23.00 0.54 33.95
C THR A 294 -22.33 1.06 35.21
N GLY A 295 -21.12 1.61 35.10
CA GLY A 295 -20.40 2.20 36.23
C GLY A 295 -20.79 3.65 36.51
N ALA A 296 -19.93 4.35 37.24
CA ALA A 296 -20.11 5.78 37.53
C ALA A 296 -20.19 6.60 36.23
N TRP A 297 -21.06 7.61 36.23
CA TRP A 297 -21.37 8.49 35.08
C TRP A 297 -22.13 7.85 33.93
N SER A 298 -22.57 6.60 34.08
CA SER A 298 -23.58 6.01 33.18
C SER A 298 -24.87 6.84 33.14
N ASP A 299 -25.74 6.55 32.18
CA ASP A 299 -26.95 7.31 31.92
C ASP A 299 -27.95 7.34 33.10
N GLY A 300 -27.93 6.32 33.94
CA GLY A 300 -28.74 6.24 35.16
C GLY A 300 -28.03 6.69 36.44
N SER A 301 -26.78 7.17 36.36
CA SER A 301 -25.88 7.29 37.50
C SER A 301 -26.27 8.46 38.43
N PRO A 302 -26.25 8.28 39.76
CA PRO A 302 -26.61 9.33 40.72
C PRO A 302 -25.61 10.52 40.75
N GLU A 303 -24.40 10.35 40.22
CA GLU A 303 -23.34 11.36 40.14
C GLU A 303 -23.81 12.62 39.42
N TRP A 304 -24.63 12.47 38.38
CA TRP A 304 -25.21 13.59 37.62
C TRP A 304 -26.01 14.57 38.47
N GLN A 305 -26.63 14.10 39.57
CA GLN A 305 -27.40 14.95 40.47
C GLN A 305 -26.54 15.95 41.27
N SER A 306 -25.23 15.72 41.34
CA SER A 306 -24.29 16.57 42.08
C SER A 306 -23.38 17.43 41.16
N VAL A 307 -23.64 17.44 39.84
CA VAL A 307 -22.96 18.33 38.89
C VAL A 307 -23.53 19.74 39.01
N GLN A 308 -22.65 20.73 39.06
CA GLN A 308 -23.02 22.14 39.11
C GLN A 308 -22.89 22.76 37.71
N GLY A 309 -23.91 23.49 37.25
CA GLY A 309 -23.91 24.17 35.96
C GLY A 309 -24.47 23.33 34.82
N ASP A 310 -23.95 23.53 33.60
CA ASP A 310 -24.40 22.82 32.41
C ASP A 310 -24.02 21.33 32.48
N CYS A 311 -25.04 20.48 32.37
CA CYS A 311 -24.88 19.03 32.39
C CYS A 311 -24.97 18.49 30.96
N PRO A 312 -23.88 17.92 30.39
CA PRO A 312 -23.87 17.44 29.00
C PRO A 312 -24.52 16.05 28.85
N HIS A 313 -25.35 15.64 29.80
CA HIS A 313 -25.97 14.32 29.88
C HIS A 313 -27.38 14.35 29.28
N ALA A 314 -27.63 13.42 28.37
CA ALA A 314 -28.97 12.99 27.97
C ALA A 314 -29.10 11.52 28.37
N LYS A 315 -30.28 11.13 28.88
CA LYS A 315 -30.58 9.75 29.24
C LYS A 315 -31.26 9.05 28.07
N ALA A 316 -30.54 8.19 27.37
CA ALA A 316 -31.04 7.40 26.25
C ALA A 316 -30.44 5.99 26.29
N GLU A 317 -30.99 5.03 25.55
CA GLU A 317 -30.26 3.80 25.22
C GLU A 317 -29.97 3.88 23.73
N ASP A 318 -28.84 4.50 23.39
CA ASP A 318 -28.41 4.80 22.03
C ASP A 318 -26.94 4.37 21.77
N GLY A 319 -26.35 3.67 22.76
CA GLY A 319 -24.98 3.21 22.78
C GLY A 319 -23.99 4.27 23.24
N GLU A 320 -24.39 5.52 23.46
CA GLU A 320 -23.54 6.60 23.95
C GLU A 320 -23.61 6.72 25.47
N PHE A 321 -22.46 6.85 26.12
CA PHE A 321 -22.38 7.02 27.56
C PHE A 321 -21.18 7.86 27.95
N TRP A 322 -21.27 8.48 29.13
CA TRP A 322 -20.12 9.13 29.76
C TRP A 322 -19.44 8.19 30.77
N MET A 323 -18.14 8.38 30.94
CA MET A 323 -17.38 7.77 32.01
C MET A 323 -16.28 8.71 32.51
N SER A 324 -15.77 8.46 33.72
CA SER A 324 -14.62 9.21 34.22
C SER A 324 -13.39 8.92 33.36
N TYR A 325 -12.54 9.92 33.12
CA TYR A 325 -11.28 9.73 32.41
C TYR A 325 -10.38 8.70 33.10
N THR A 326 -10.46 8.61 34.44
CA THR A 326 -9.74 7.60 35.22
C THR A 326 -10.22 6.19 34.91
N ASP A 327 -11.54 5.96 34.82
CA ASP A 327 -12.08 4.66 34.46
C ASP A 327 -11.83 4.34 32.99
N PHE A 328 -11.83 5.36 32.12
CA PHE A 328 -11.47 5.19 30.72
C PHE A 328 -10.06 4.61 30.57
N LEU A 329 -9.04 5.21 31.22
CA LEU A 329 -7.66 4.70 31.23
C LEU A 329 -7.52 3.30 31.83
N ARG A 330 -8.41 2.90 32.75
CA ARG A 330 -8.37 1.57 33.37
C ARG A 330 -8.98 0.47 32.51
N ASN A 331 -9.95 0.82 31.68
CA ASN A 331 -10.76 -0.15 30.94
C ASN A 331 -10.36 -0.24 29.46
N TYR A 332 -9.94 0.86 28.84
CA TYR A 332 -9.53 0.91 27.44
C TYR A 332 -8.04 0.71 27.27
N SER A 333 -7.64 0.19 26.12
CA SER A 333 -6.24 -0.13 25.81
C SER A 333 -5.62 0.87 24.86
N ARG A 334 -6.40 1.39 23.90
CA ARG A 334 -5.87 2.27 22.85
C ARG A 334 -6.84 3.40 22.51
N ILE A 335 -6.28 4.56 22.14
CA ILE A 335 -6.99 5.63 21.43
C ILE A 335 -6.41 5.73 20.03
N GLU A 336 -7.29 5.89 19.05
CA GLU A 336 -6.99 6.11 17.65
C GLU A 336 -7.44 7.53 17.32
N VAL A 337 -6.53 8.41 16.92
CA VAL A 337 -6.81 9.83 16.61
C VAL A 337 -6.47 10.08 15.15
N CYS A 338 -7.44 10.52 14.35
CA CYS A 338 -7.22 10.92 12.97
C CYS A 338 -7.33 12.44 12.83
N THR A 339 -6.18 13.09 12.74
CA THR A 339 -6.10 14.54 12.54
C THR A 339 -6.36 14.87 11.08
N LEU A 340 -7.20 15.87 10.84
CA LEU A 340 -7.54 16.31 9.49
C LEU A 340 -6.35 17.02 8.84
N THR A 341 -6.22 16.85 7.54
CA THR A 341 -5.23 17.55 6.72
C THR A 341 -5.90 18.68 5.94
N PRO A 342 -5.14 19.65 5.40
CA PRO A 342 -5.69 20.67 4.49
C PRO A 342 -6.39 20.07 3.26
N ASP A 343 -6.05 18.83 2.88
CA ASP A 343 -6.76 18.07 1.84
C ASP A 343 -8.21 17.73 2.23
N THR A 344 -8.59 17.90 3.50
CA THR A 344 -9.92 17.57 4.04
C THR A 344 -10.79 18.81 4.26
N ILE A 345 -10.24 19.85 4.89
CA ILE A 345 -10.95 21.09 5.24
C ILE A 345 -10.08 22.30 4.85
N ASP A 346 -10.69 23.26 4.15
CA ASP A 346 -10.10 24.55 3.77
C ASP A 346 -10.39 25.59 4.88
N ASP A 347 -9.77 25.40 6.06
CA ASP A 347 -9.92 26.26 7.24
C ASP A 347 -8.54 26.57 7.84
N ASP A 348 -8.24 27.86 8.01
CA ASP A 348 -6.97 28.39 8.55
C ASP A 348 -6.69 27.94 10.01
N SER A 349 -7.69 27.38 10.71
CA SER A 349 -7.55 26.85 12.07
C SER A 349 -6.93 25.44 12.14
N VAL A 350 -6.80 24.75 11.01
CA VAL A 350 -6.16 23.42 10.94
C VAL A 350 -4.64 23.58 10.91
N LYS A 351 -3.93 22.88 11.80
CA LYS A 351 -2.46 22.90 11.81
C LYS A 351 -1.94 22.41 10.45
N HIS A 352 -1.25 23.28 9.72
CA HIS A 352 -0.66 22.92 8.43
C HIS A 352 0.49 21.94 8.64
N TRP A 353 0.23 20.67 8.35
CA TRP A 353 1.27 19.66 8.21
C TRP A 353 1.89 19.75 6.82
N SER A 354 3.22 19.71 6.76
CA SER A 354 3.92 19.44 5.51
C SER A 354 3.77 17.96 5.20
N VAL A 355 3.14 17.63 4.07
CA VAL A 355 2.85 16.24 3.69
C VAL A 355 3.73 15.82 2.52
N SER A 356 4.39 14.68 2.66
CA SER A 356 5.13 14.05 1.56
C SER A 356 4.66 12.62 1.37
N LYS A 357 4.37 12.26 0.11
CA LYS A 357 3.78 10.99 -0.26
C LYS A 357 4.69 10.26 -1.24
N PHE A 358 4.99 9.01 -0.93
CA PHE A 358 5.81 8.14 -1.77
C PHE A 358 5.08 6.84 -2.08
N ASP A 359 4.94 6.52 -3.35
CA ASP A 359 4.34 5.26 -3.79
C ASP A 359 5.43 4.23 -4.08
N GLY A 360 5.27 3.01 -3.57
CA GLY A 360 6.24 1.95 -3.73
C GLY A 360 5.62 0.57 -3.96
N MET A 361 6.48 -0.38 -4.33
CA MET A 361 6.10 -1.76 -4.63
C MET A 361 7.16 -2.70 -4.09
N TRP A 362 6.73 -3.76 -3.41
CA TRP A 362 7.52 -4.95 -3.15
C TRP A 362 7.23 -5.99 -4.23
N ARG A 363 8.28 -6.46 -4.89
CA ARG A 363 8.21 -7.50 -5.92
C ARG A 363 9.23 -8.60 -5.64
N LYS A 364 8.74 -9.84 -5.61
CA LYS A 364 9.58 -11.02 -5.44
C LYS A 364 10.67 -11.05 -6.52
N GLY A 365 11.90 -11.34 -6.10
CA GLY A 365 13.08 -11.37 -6.98
C GLY A 365 13.74 -10.02 -7.24
N SER A 366 13.14 -8.91 -6.79
CA SER A 366 13.76 -7.58 -6.84
C SER A 366 13.62 -6.88 -5.49
N THR A 367 12.52 -6.16 -5.30
CA THR A 367 12.33 -5.19 -4.21
C THR A 367 11.68 -5.76 -2.94
N ALA A 368 11.24 -7.02 -2.94
CA ALA A 368 10.66 -7.67 -1.76
C ALA A 368 11.77 -8.22 -0.84
N GLY A 369 12.48 -7.32 -0.18
CA GLY A 369 13.69 -7.60 0.60
C GLY A 369 13.46 -8.20 1.99
N GLY A 370 12.25 -8.07 2.54
CA GLY A 370 11.94 -8.44 3.93
C GLY A 370 12.57 -7.47 4.94
N CYS A 371 12.34 -7.67 6.24
CA CYS A 371 12.82 -6.76 7.28
C CYS A 371 14.32 -6.91 7.58
N ARG A 372 14.85 -6.10 8.50
CA ARG A 372 16.28 -6.04 8.85
C ARG A 372 16.88 -7.37 9.32
N ASN A 373 16.05 -8.33 9.75
CA ASN A 373 16.44 -9.71 10.09
C ASN A 373 16.94 -10.51 8.87
N HIS A 374 16.70 -10.01 7.65
CA HIS A 374 17.10 -10.59 6.38
C HIS A 374 18.18 -9.74 5.69
N PRO A 375 19.41 -9.64 6.25
CA PRO A 375 20.42 -8.67 5.80
C PRO A 375 20.92 -8.87 4.36
N TYR A 376 20.72 -10.06 3.77
CA TYR A 376 21.10 -10.33 2.39
C TYR A 376 20.16 -9.68 1.36
N THR A 377 18.93 -9.38 1.76
CA THR A 377 17.87 -8.89 0.88
C THR A 377 17.24 -7.58 1.37
N PHE A 378 17.37 -7.23 2.66
CA PHE A 378 16.79 -6.01 3.25
C PHE A 378 17.13 -4.73 2.47
N TRP A 379 18.39 -4.61 2.04
CA TRP A 379 18.89 -3.47 1.29
C TRP A 379 18.23 -3.30 -0.09
N MET A 380 17.57 -4.33 -0.61
CA MET A 380 16.85 -4.29 -1.90
C MET A 380 15.45 -3.67 -1.79
N ASN A 381 14.93 -3.45 -0.56
CA ASN A 381 13.66 -2.74 -0.41
C ASN A 381 13.80 -1.30 -0.95
N PRO A 382 12.69 -0.69 -1.43
CA PRO A 382 12.70 0.73 -1.79
C PRO A 382 13.17 1.59 -0.63
N GLN A 383 13.88 2.68 -0.91
CA GLN A 383 14.47 3.57 0.08
C GLN A 383 14.05 5.03 -0.22
N PHE A 384 13.66 5.78 0.80
CA PHE A 384 13.14 7.15 0.64
C PHE A 384 13.85 8.11 1.57
N VAL A 385 14.31 9.25 1.07
CA VAL A 385 15.00 10.25 1.89
C VAL A 385 14.03 11.36 2.29
N ILE A 386 14.06 11.71 3.57
CA ILE A 386 13.40 12.87 4.14
C ILE A 386 14.45 13.81 4.73
N LYS A 387 14.23 15.12 4.59
CA LYS A 387 15.11 16.15 5.14
C LYS A 387 14.36 17.00 6.16
N LEU A 388 14.77 16.88 7.42
CA LEU A 388 14.22 17.65 8.53
C LEU A 388 15.09 18.90 8.73
N ASP A 389 14.55 20.08 8.39
CA ASP A 389 15.32 21.33 8.36
C ASP A 389 15.16 22.18 9.63
N GLU A 390 13.94 22.32 10.13
CA GLU A 390 13.60 23.21 11.24
C GLU A 390 13.05 22.44 12.44
N GLU A 391 13.56 22.76 13.63
CA GLU A 391 13.05 22.25 14.91
C GLU A 391 11.65 22.82 15.21
N ASP A 392 10.86 22.09 15.99
CA ASP A 392 9.53 22.53 16.36
C ASP A 392 9.57 23.78 17.27
N ASP A 393 8.58 24.66 17.14
CA ASP A 393 8.51 25.90 17.94
C ASP A 393 8.03 25.67 19.39
N ASP A 394 7.59 24.45 19.75
CA ASP A 394 6.92 24.16 21.01
C ASP A 394 7.93 23.92 22.16
N PRO A 395 7.97 24.82 23.17
CA PRO A 395 8.90 24.69 24.30
C PRO A 395 8.42 23.74 25.42
N GLU A 396 7.23 23.14 25.32
CA GLU A 396 6.61 22.41 26.46
C GLU A 396 7.08 20.95 26.66
N ASP A 397 7.72 20.30 25.69
CA ASP A 397 8.10 18.88 25.81
C ASP A 397 9.54 18.61 26.27
N GLY A 398 10.36 19.66 26.38
CA GLY A 398 11.74 19.56 26.88
C GLY A 398 12.71 18.80 25.96
N GLU A 399 12.26 18.38 24.77
CA GLU A 399 13.07 17.65 23.78
C GLU A 399 13.19 18.49 22.51
N VAL A 400 14.40 18.96 22.21
CA VAL A 400 14.67 19.75 20.99
C VAL A 400 14.77 18.81 19.79
N GLY A 401 13.97 19.05 18.76
CA GLY A 401 13.98 18.26 17.52
C GLY A 401 12.82 18.58 16.57
N CYS A 402 12.77 17.88 15.45
CA CYS A 402 11.75 17.97 14.42
C CYS A 402 10.73 16.85 14.62
N SER A 403 9.46 17.19 14.84
CA SER A 403 8.37 16.22 14.97
C SER A 403 7.79 15.84 13.63
N PHE A 404 7.65 14.53 13.40
CA PHE A 404 7.01 14.00 12.21
C PHE A 404 6.34 12.65 12.46
N VAL A 405 5.36 12.30 11.63
CA VAL A 405 4.65 11.02 11.63
C VAL A 405 4.93 10.32 10.31
N VAL A 406 5.33 9.05 10.39
CA VAL A 406 5.48 8.19 9.20
C VAL A 406 4.36 7.17 9.22
N GLY A 407 3.55 7.16 8.16
CA GLY A 407 2.49 6.18 7.89
C GLY A 407 2.84 5.31 6.69
N LEU A 408 2.97 4.00 6.90
CA LEU A 408 3.18 2.99 5.85
C LEU A 408 1.89 2.21 5.60
N ILE A 409 1.22 2.47 4.47
CA ILE A 409 -0.04 1.82 4.08
C ILE A 409 0.15 0.81 2.96
N GLN A 410 -0.30 -0.43 3.15
CA GLN A 410 -0.35 -1.46 2.09
C GLN A 410 -1.67 -1.40 1.31
N LYS A 411 -1.59 -1.45 -0.02
CA LYS A 411 -2.73 -1.15 -0.90
C LYS A 411 -3.52 -2.41 -1.30
N ASN A 412 -4.84 -2.25 -1.41
CA ASN A 412 -5.78 -3.19 -2.03
C ASN A 412 -5.80 -4.63 -1.47
N ARG A 413 -5.25 -4.88 -0.27
CA ARG A 413 -5.15 -6.25 0.29
C ARG A 413 -6.50 -6.88 0.62
N ARG A 414 -7.50 -6.11 1.09
CA ARG A 414 -8.86 -6.61 1.39
C ARG A 414 -9.50 -7.34 0.20
N LYS A 415 -9.27 -6.85 -1.03
CA LYS A 415 -9.74 -7.48 -2.29
C LYS A 415 -9.14 -8.86 -2.55
N LEU A 416 -7.99 -9.15 -1.95
CA LEU A 416 -7.25 -10.41 -2.14
C LEU A 416 -7.68 -11.50 -1.15
N ARG A 417 -8.51 -11.19 -0.14
CA ARG A 417 -9.05 -12.19 0.79
C ARG A 417 -9.85 -13.29 0.11
N LYS A 418 -10.53 -12.97 -1.00
CA LYS A 418 -11.25 -13.93 -1.83
C LYS A 418 -10.35 -14.99 -2.48
N VAL A 419 -9.05 -14.72 -2.62
CA VAL A 419 -8.04 -15.69 -3.11
C VAL A 419 -7.15 -16.23 -1.99
N GLY A 420 -7.53 -16.01 -0.72
CA GLY A 420 -6.84 -16.53 0.46
C GLY A 420 -5.64 -15.69 0.92
N GLU A 421 -5.45 -14.48 0.40
CA GLU A 421 -4.42 -13.56 0.86
C GLU A 421 -4.98 -12.51 1.84
N ASP A 422 -4.22 -12.15 2.86
CA ASP A 422 -4.59 -11.10 3.83
C ASP A 422 -3.51 -10.02 3.96
N MET A 423 -3.65 -9.09 4.90
CA MET A 423 -2.63 -8.09 5.22
C MET A 423 -1.27 -8.74 5.49
N HIS A 424 -0.21 -8.22 4.86
CA HIS A 424 1.16 -8.59 5.20
C HIS A 424 1.53 -7.98 6.54
N THR A 425 2.41 -8.64 7.29
CA THR A 425 3.09 -8.00 8.41
C THR A 425 4.08 -6.97 7.86
N VAL A 426 3.84 -5.68 8.10
CA VAL A 426 4.64 -4.58 7.54
C VAL A 426 5.23 -3.70 8.63
N GLY A 427 6.28 -2.98 8.29
CA GLY A 427 6.96 -2.03 9.15
C GLY A 427 8.07 -1.30 8.40
N PHE A 428 8.74 -0.37 9.05
CA PHE A 428 9.82 0.41 8.44
C PHE A 428 10.93 0.72 9.43
N ALA A 429 12.12 0.98 8.90
CA ALA A 429 13.28 1.43 9.65
C ALA A 429 13.79 2.77 9.12
N ILE A 430 14.33 3.60 10.00
CA ILE A 430 14.84 4.94 9.71
C ILE A 430 16.33 4.99 10.05
N TYR A 431 17.14 5.50 9.13
CA TYR A 431 18.60 5.64 9.27
C TYR A 431 19.03 7.08 9.02
N GLU A 432 19.92 7.62 9.82
CA GLU A 432 20.54 8.93 9.56
C GLU A 432 21.63 8.80 8.47
N VAL A 433 21.63 9.69 7.48
CA VAL A 433 22.49 9.60 6.28
C VAL A 433 23.47 10.78 6.12
N ARG A 434 24.31 11.02 7.13
CA ARG A 434 25.26 12.14 7.17
C ARG A 434 26.22 12.23 5.98
N ASN A 435 26.64 11.10 5.43
CA ASN A 435 27.69 11.04 4.39
C ASN A 435 27.17 11.24 2.97
N PHE A 436 25.85 11.31 2.79
CA PHE A 436 25.20 11.41 1.48
C PHE A 436 24.36 12.69 1.34
N TYR A 437 24.62 13.69 2.19
CA TYR A 437 23.86 14.93 2.25
C TYR A 437 23.74 15.60 0.88
N GLY A 438 22.50 15.89 0.46
CA GLY A 438 22.19 16.50 -0.84
C GLY A 438 22.38 15.60 -2.07
N GLN A 439 22.72 14.31 -1.91
CA GLN A 439 22.81 13.36 -3.02
C GLN A 439 21.44 12.75 -3.32
N ARG A 440 21.00 12.83 -4.59
CA ARG A 440 19.62 12.50 -5.01
C ARG A 440 19.43 11.08 -5.56
N ASP A 441 20.51 10.44 -6.01
CA ASP A 441 20.46 9.16 -6.73
C ASP A 441 21.26 8.05 -6.01
N VAL A 442 21.08 7.91 -4.69
CA VAL A 442 21.88 6.99 -3.87
C VAL A 442 21.04 5.89 -3.25
N HIS A 443 21.15 4.68 -3.80
CA HIS A 443 20.64 3.48 -3.13
C HIS A 443 21.71 2.88 -2.23
N LEU A 444 21.44 2.81 -0.93
CA LEU A 444 22.41 2.29 0.03
C LEU A 444 22.49 0.77 -0.07
N ASP A 445 23.72 0.27 -0.12
CA ASP A 445 24.00 -1.15 -0.32
C ASP A 445 23.89 -1.97 0.97
N LYS A 446 24.08 -3.28 0.84
CA LYS A 446 24.12 -4.20 1.98
C LYS A 446 25.12 -3.79 3.07
N ASN A 447 26.29 -3.27 2.69
CA ASN A 447 27.36 -2.97 3.63
C ASN A 447 26.99 -1.78 4.51
N PHE A 448 26.28 -0.80 3.97
CA PHE A 448 25.73 0.31 4.76
C PHE A 448 24.87 -0.21 5.91
N PHE A 449 23.85 -1.02 5.63
CA PHE A 449 22.93 -1.52 6.66
C PHE A 449 23.58 -2.48 7.65
N LEU A 450 24.66 -3.17 7.28
CA LEU A 450 25.45 -4.00 8.19
C LEU A 450 26.31 -3.19 9.16
N SER A 451 26.76 -2.01 8.73
CA SER A 451 27.68 -1.14 9.50
C SER A 451 26.97 -0.02 10.27
N HIS A 452 25.72 0.31 9.91
CA HIS A 452 24.96 1.39 10.52
C HIS A 452 23.77 0.86 11.33
N ALA A 453 23.60 1.39 12.54
CA ALA A 453 22.41 1.14 13.35
C ALA A 453 21.24 1.99 12.85
N GLN A 454 20.02 1.47 13.03
CA GLN A 454 18.80 2.24 12.79
C GLN A 454 18.67 3.36 13.84
N THR A 455 18.34 4.57 13.41
CA THR A 455 18.07 5.72 14.28
C THR A 455 16.69 5.59 14.93
N ALA A 456 15.71 5.17 14.14
CA ALA A 456 14.35 4.91 14.59
C ALA A 456 13.72 3.78 13.75
N LYS A 457 12.55 3.31 14.13
CA LYS A 457 11.77 2.30 13.41
C LYS A 457 10.31 2.35 13.85
N SER A 458 9.42 1.75 13.07
CA SER A 458 8.08 1.46 13.58
C SER A 458 8.17 0.63 14.86
N GLU A 459 7.27 0.88 15.82
CA GLU A 459 7.30 0.23 17.13
C GLU A 459 7.28 -1.30 17.00
N THR A 460 6.40 -1.80 16.14
CA THR A 460 6.25 -3.21 15.82
C THR A 460 6.08 -3.42 14.31
N PHE A 461 6.35 -4.64 13.87
CA PHE A 461 5.91 -5.14 12.57
C PHE A 461 4.57 -5.83 12.80
N ILE A 462 3.51 -5.34 12.16
CA ILE A 462 2.14 -5.81 12.42
C ILE A 462 1.37 -5.96 11.10
N ASN A 463 0.43 -6.91 11.09
CA ASN A 463 -0.41 -7.23 9.95
C ASN A 463 -1.67 -6.35 9.87
N LEU A 464 -1.48 -5.04 9.97
CA LEU A 464 -2.53 -4.03 9.75
C LEU A 464 -2.40 -3.41 8.35
N ARG A 465 -3.46 -2.76 7.88
CA ARG A 465 -3.44 -2.01 6.62
C ARG A 465 -2.39 -0.90 6.63
N GLU A 466 -2.28 -0.19 7.75
CA GLU A 466 -1.31 0.87 7.95
C GLU A 466 -0.56 0.68 9.28
N VAL A 467 0.72 1.02 9.26
CA VAL A 467 1.54 1.18 10.46
C VAL A 467 2.00 2.62 10.50
N SER A 468 1.56 3.35 11.51
CA SER A 468 1.96 4.74 11.76
C SER A 468 2.73 4.87 13.06
N THR A 469 3.73 5.74 13.09
CA THR A 469 4.50 6.05 14.30
C THR A 469 4.96 7.51 14.26
N ARG A 470 4.82 8.21 15.40
CA ARG A 470 5.34 9.56 15.61
C ARG A 470 6.79 9.49 16.07
N PHE A 471 7.61 10.37 15.52
CA PHE A 471 9.02 10.51 15.85
C PHE A 471 9.35 11.97 16.13
N LYS A 472 10.38 12.16 16.95
CA LYS A 472 11.08 13.43 17.11
C LYS A 472 12.57 13.16 16.93
N LEU A 473 13.17 13.73 15.89
CA LEU A 473 14.58 13.54 15.56
C LEU A 473 15.27 14.90 15.35
N PRO A 474 16.58 15.02 15.60
CA PRO A 474 17.31 16.26 15.29
C PRO A 474 17.23 16.63 13.80
N PRO A 475 17.43 17.90 13.44
CA PRO A 475 17.58 18.31 12.05
C PRO A 475 18.63 17.47 11.30
N GLY A 476 18.32 17.05 10.08
CA GLY A 476 19.18 16.18 9.28
C GLY A 476 18.44 15.44 8.18
N GLU A 477 19.19 14.65 7.41
CA GLU A 477 18.65 13.77 6.37
C GLU A 477 18.53 12.33 6.89
N TYR A 478 17.38 11.73 6.64
CA TYR A 478 17.03 10.38 7.09
C TYR A 478 16.50 9.52 5.94
N LEU A 479 16.92 8.26 5.92
CA LEU A 479 16.46 7.25 4.99
C LEU A 479 15.41 6.36 5.64
N ILE A 480 14.22 6.30 5.05
CA ILE A 480 13.12 5.39 5.42
C ILE A 480 13.16 4.17 4.51
N VAL A 481 13.22 2.98 5.11
CA VAL A 481 13.19 1.69 4.41
C VAL A 481 11.93 0.91 4.81
N PRO A 482 10.83 0.99 4.03
CA PRO A 482 9.64 0.18 4.25
C PRO A 482 9.83 -1.26 3.77
N SER A 483 9.32 -2.21 4.55
CA SER A 483 9.42 -3.63 4.22
C SER A 483 8.25 -4.43 4.77
N THR A 484 7.98 -5.57 4.14
CA THR A 484 7.30 -6.68 4.80
C THR A 484 8.24 -7.34 5.81
N PHE A 485 7.71 -8.06 6.79
CA PHE A 485 8.52 -8.79 7.76
C PHE A 485 9.37 -9.86 7.05
N ASP A 486 8.71 -10.73 6.30
CA ASP A 486 9.34 -11.77 5.49
C ASP A 486 9.69 -11.27 4.09
N PRO A 487 10.79 -11.74 3.48
CA PRO A 487 11.14 -11.41 2.11
C PRO A 487 10.20 -12.08 1.11
N HIS A 488 10.30 -11.68 -0.17
CA HIS A 488 9.62 -12.33 -1.29
C HIS A 488 8.10 -12.19 -1.34
N LEU A 489 7.52 -11.33 -0.49
CA LEU A 489 6.12 -10.99 -0.49
C LEU A 489 5.84 -9.85 -1.48
N ASN A 490 4.91 -10.09 -2.40
CA ASN A 490 4.47 -9.05 -3.34
C ASN A 490 3.46 -8.13 -2.65
N GLY A 491 3.60 -6.83 -2.85
CA GLY A 491 2.63 -5.85 -2.36
C GLY A 491 2.88 -4.47 -2.94
N ASP A 492 1.85 -3.65 -2.95
CA ASP A 492 1.95 -2.23 -3.25
C ASP A 492 1.76 -1.46 -1.96
N PHE A 493 2.48 -0.35 -1.80
CA PHE A 493 2.39 0.47 -0.60
C PHE A 493 2.48 1.97 -0.93
N CYS A 494 2.12 2.78 0.06
CA CYS A 494 2.39 4.20 0.07
C CYS A 494 3.01 4.55 1.43
N ILE A 495 4.01 5.43 1.43
CA ILE A 495 4.48 6.10 2.63
C ILE A 495 3.92 7.51 2.61
N ARG A 496 3.42 7.96 3.76
CA ARG A 496 3.10 9.36 4.02
C ARG A 496 3.96 9.83 5.18
N VAL A 497 4.62 10.97 4.99
CA VAL A 497 5.41 11.63 6.02
C VAL A 497 4.76 12.97 6.28
N PHE A 498 4.35 13.18 7.52
CA PHE A 498 3.72 14.40 7.99
C PHE A 498 4.65 15.08 8.97
N SER A 499 5.11 16.28 8.65
CA SER A 499 6.02 17.05 9.49
C SER A 499 5.40 18.38 9.90
N GLU A 500 5.75 18.83 11.11
CA GLU A 500 5.22 20.08 11.67
C GLU A 500 5.75 21.32 10.92
N LYS A 501 7.02 21.26 10.52
CA LYS A 501 7.69 22.27 9.70
C LYS A 501 7.86 21.78 8.27
N GLN A 502 8.05 22.70 7.33
CA GLN A 502 8.33 22.33 5.94
C GLN A 502 9.51 21.37 5.88
N THR A 503 9.34 20.32 5.10
CA THR A 503 10.35 19.28 4.87
C THR A 503 10.58 19.23 3.38
N GLU A 504 11.80 19.48 2.93
CA GLU A 504 12.16 19.14 1.56
C GLU A 504 12.17 17.62 1.43
N THR A 505 11.42 17.10 0.46
CA THR A 505 11.39 15.66 0.21
C THR A 505 11.98 15.30 -1.14
N LEU A 506 12.75 14.23 -1.12
CA LEU A 506 13.57 13.80 -2.24
C LEU A 506 13.30 12.32 -2.50
N ASP A 507 12.68 12.06 -3.65
CA ASP A 507 12.55 10.71 -4.20
C ASP A 507 13.94 10.19 -4.60
N VAL A 508 14.47 9.22 -3.87
CA VAL A 508 15.69 8.51 -4.28
C VAL A 508 15.27 7.27 -5.07
N GLN A 509 15.16 7.41 -6.39
CA GLN A 509 14.63 6.36 -7.28
C GLN A 509 15.67 5.83 -8.27
N THR A 510 16.83 5.38 -7.80
CA THR A 510 17.79 4.62 -8.61
C THR A 510 18.09 3.27 -7.95
N ASP A 511 18.10 2.16 -8.72
CA ASP A 511 18.35 0.78 -8.23
C ASP A 511 19.75 0.27 -8.71
N PRO A 512 20.31 -0.84 -8.18
CA PRO A 512 21.70 -0.94 -7.77
C PRO A 512 22.36 -2.22 -8.35
N ASP A 513 21.84 -2.74 -9.48
CA ASP A 513 22.34 -3.99 -10.01
C ASP A 513 23.76 -3.74 -10.52
N GLN A 514 24.76 -4.23 -9.78
CA GLN A 514 26.17 -4.09 -10.13
C GLN A 514 26.41 -4.56 -11.56
N SER A 515 25.64 -5.51 -12.10
CA SER A 515 25.79 -5.96 -13.48
C SER A 515 25.34 -4.92 -14.53
N LEU A 516 24.19 -4.26 -14.32
CA LEU A 516 23.66 -3.22 -15.21
C LEU A 516 24.43 -1.89 -15.03
N CYS A 517 24.75 -1.53 -13.79
CA CYS A 517 25.60 -0.38 -13.48
C CYS A 517 27.02 -0.55 -14.05
N SER A 518 27.62 -1.75 -13.93
CA SER A 518 28.91 -2.06 -14.56
C SER A 518 28.82 -2.12 -16.09
N ALA A 519 27.63 -2.39 -16.65
CA ALA A 519 27.34 -2.29 -18.07
C ALA A 519 27.01 -0.86 -18.53
N GLY A 520 27.06 0.14 -17.63
CA GLY A 520 26.89 1.56 -17.95
C GLY A 520 25.46 2.09 -17.92
N PHE A 521 24.52 1.36 -17.31
CA PHE A 521 23.11 1.78 -17.18
C PHE A 521 22.77 2.13 -15.73
N THR A 522 22.17 3.30 -15.52
CA THR A 522 21.45 3.67 -14.29
C THR A 522 19.95 3.66 -14.59
N LEU A 523 19.18 2.87 -13.82
CA LEU A 523 17.75 2.67 -14.03
C LEU A 523 16.98 2.92 -12.73
N ASN A 524 15.75 3.39 -12.83
CA ASN A 524 14.86 3.50 -11.68
C ASN A 524 14.22 2.16 -11.32
N ASN A 525 13.72 2.04 -10.08
CA ASN A 525 13.10 0.83 -9.54
C ASN A 525 11.98 0.29 -10.43
N ALA A 526 11.19 1.19 -11.05
CA ALA A 526 10.09 0.79 -11.92
C ALA A 526 10.58 0.07 -13.18
N ILE A 527 11.63 0.56 -13.83
CA ILE A 527 12.20 -0.09 -15.01
C ILE A 527 12.86 -1.41 -14.62
N TYR A 528 13.62 -1.45 -13.52
CA TYR A 528 14.26 -2.69 -13.06
C TYR A 528 13.25 -3.81 -12.78
N GLN A 529 12.17 -3.51 -12.05
CA GLN A 529 11.10 -4.47 -11.80
C GLN A 529 10.50 -5.04 -13.08
N LEU A 530 10.37 -4.22 -14.14
CA LEU A 530 9.89 -4.69 -15.45
C LEU A 530 10.90 -5.57 -16.17
N LEU A 531 12.20 -5.34 -15.98
CA LEU A 531 13.24 -6.20 -16.53
C LEU A 531 13.23 -7.55 -15.85
N VAL A 532 13.23 -7.58 -14.51
CA VAL A 532 13.13 -8.83 -13.74
C VAL A 532 11.86 -9.58 -14.15
N ALA A 533 10.69 -8.93 -14.09
CA ALA A 533 9.42 -9.56 -14.45
C ALA A 533 9.34 -10.08 -15.90
N ARG A 534 10.18 -9.56 -16.82
CA ARG A 534 10.20 -9.96 -18.23
C ARG A 534 11.25 -11.02 -18.54
N TYR A 535 12.41 -10.96 -17.88
CA TYR A 535 13.60 -11.74 -18.26
C TYR A 535 13.99 -12.78 -17.21
N SER A 536 13.43 -12.76 -16.00
CA SER A 536 13.70 -13.80 -14.99
C SER A 536 12.87 -15.06 -15.24
N ASP A 537 13.46 -16.21 -14.94
CA ASP A 537 12.76 -17.47 -14.86
C ASP A 537 11.88 -17.57 -13.58
N PRO A 538 11.06 -18.63 -13.43
CA PRO A 538 10.23 -18.83 -12.22
C PRO A 538 11.01 -18.97 -10.91
N ASN A 539 12.32 -19.28 -10.98
CA ASN A 539 13.22 -19.39 -9.83
C ASN A 539 13.88 -18.04 -9.47
N MET A 540 13.49 -16.95 -10.13
CA MET A 540 14.04 -15.60 -9.97
C MET A 540 15.51 -15.50 -10.38
N THR A 541 15.94 -16.35 -11.32
CA THR A 541 17.25 -16.22 -11.97
C THR A 541 17.10 -15.70 -13.39
N ILE A 542 18.01 -14.81 -13.80
CA ILE A 542 18.14 -14.40 -15.20
C ILE A 542 19.34 -15.17 -15.74
N ASP A 543 19.10 -16.08 -16.69
CA ASP A 543 20.19 -16.76 -17.37
C ASP A 543 20.96 -15.81 -18.28
N PHE A 544 22.14 -16.24 -18.74
CA PHE A 544 23.02 -15.40 -19.53
C PHE A 544 22.37 -14.89 -20.83
N ASP A 545 21.59 -15.73 -21.50
CA ASP A 545 20.94 -15.39 -22.77
C ASP A 545 19.88 -14.30 -22.58
N ASN A 546 19.05 -14.43 -21.54
CA ASN A 546 18.06 -13.42 -21.18
C ASN A 546 18.71 -12.12 -20.71
N PHE A 547 19.82 -12.19 -19.99
CA PHE A 547 20.59 -11.01 -19.57
C PHE A 547 21.17 -10.24 -20.77
N VAL A 548 21.81 -10.93 -21.71
CA VAL A 548 22.35 -10.30 -22.94
C VAL A 548 21.21 -9.73 -23.79
N GLY A 549 20.11 -10.46 -23.95
CA GLY A 549 18.92 -9.98 -24.66
C GLY A 549 18.29 -8.73 -24.03
N CYS A 550 18.31 -8.64 -22.69
CA CYS A 550 17.88 -7.46 -21.94
C CYS A 550 18.78 -6.25 -22.23
N LEU A 551 20.10 -6.41 -22.12
CA LEU A 551 21.09 -5.35 -22.36
C LEU A 551 20.99 -4.78 -23.78
N MET A 552 20.96 -5.65 -24.80
CA MET A 552 20.85 -5.22 -26.19
C MET A 552 19.57 -4.41 -26.43
N ARG A 553 18.46 -4.82 -25.81
CA ARG A 553 17.19 -4.12 -25.94
C ARG A 553 17.23 -2.76 -25.24
N LEU A 554 17.78 -2.67 -24.04
CA LEU A 554 17.97 -1.39 -23.34
C LEU A 554 18.83 -0.43 -24.18
N GLU A 555 20.00 -0.89 -24.63
CA GLU A 555 20.90 -0.07 -25.44
C GLU A 555 20.21 0.48 -26.70
N MET A 556 19.45 -0.36 -27.38
CA MET A 556 18.68 0.02 -28.55
C MET A 556 17.63 1.09 -28.22
N MET A 557 16.87 0.93 -27.13
CA MET A 557 15.85 1.89 -26.71
C MET A 557 16.47 3.24 -26.36
N PHE A 558 17.60 3.27 -25.63
CA PHE A 558 18.33 4.50 -25.33
C PHE A 558 18.87 5.18 -26.59
N ARG A 559 19.43 4.42 -27.54
CA ARG A 559 19.91 4.96 -28.82
C ARG A 559 18.79 5.58 -29.64
N ILE A 560 17.64 4.91 -29.72
CA ILE A 560 16.46 5.44 -30.44
C ILE A 560 15.98 6.74 -29.78
N PHE A 561 15.83 6.73 -28.45
CA PHE A 561 15.38 7.91 -27.70
C PHE A 561 16.31 9.10 -27.92
N LYS A 562 17.63 8.94 -27.70
CA LYS A 562 18.62 10.01 -27.92
C LYS A 562 18.65 10.53 -29.36
N LYS A 563 18.39 9.67 -30.34
CA LYS A 563 18.32 10.08 -31.75
C LYS A 563 17.08 10.92 -32.05
N LEU A 564 15.96 10.63 -31.39
CA LEU A 564 14.70 11.34 -31.57
C LEU A 564 14.65 12.62 -30.73
N ASP A 565 15.27 12.64 -29.54
CA ASP A 565 15.41 13.82 -28.68
C ASP A 565 16.62 14.67 -29.10
N ALA A 566 16.61 15.15 -30.34
CA ALA A 566 17.73 15.92 -30.91
C ALA A 566 18.03 17.23 -30.16
N HIS A 567 17.08 17.72 -29.36
CA HIS A 567 17.21 18.94 -28.57
C HIS A 567 17.57 18.68 -27.10
N ASN A 568 17.77 17.41 -26.72
CA ASN A 568 18.05 16.99 -25.35
C ASN A 568 17.02 17.57 -24.35
N SER A 569 15.76 17.55 -24.76
CA SER A 569 14.62 18.06 -24.00
C SER A 569 14.20 17.13 -22.88
N GLY A 570 14.64 15.86 -22.92
CA GLY A 570 14.15 14.80 -22.03
C GLY A 570 12.80 14.24 -22.47
N SER A 571 12.30 14.58 -23.66
CA SER A 571 11.01 14.10 -24.17
C SER A 571 11.04 13.85 -25.68
N ILE A 572 10.17 12.95 -26.16
CA ILE A 572 10.00 12.68 -27.60
C ILE A 572 8.52 12.65 -27.97
N GLU A 573 8.19 13.16 -29.16
CA GLU A 573 6.86 13.09 -29.73
C GLU A 573 6.79 11.98 -30.78
N LEU A 574 5.81 11.09 -30.64
CA LEU A 574 5.58 9.99 -31.56
C LEU A 574 4.10 9.92 -31.96
N ASP A 575 3.83 9.76 -33.25
CA ASP A 575 2.49 9.43 -33.74
C ASP A 575 2.18 7.93 -33.58
N PHE A 576 0.90 7.56 -33.72
CA PHE A 576 0.46 6.17 -33.57
C PHE A 576 1.18 5.19 -34.51
N ASN A 577 1.46 5.60 -35.75
CA ASN A 577 2.16 4.75 -36.71
C ASN A 577 3.62 4.59 -36.34
N GLN A 578 4.27 5.64 -35.83
CA GLN A 578 5.63 5.60 -35.33
C GLN A 578 5.75 4.70 -34.10
N VAL A 579 4.80 4.76 -33.14
CA VAL A 579 4.73 3.85 -31.98
C VAL A 579 4.55 2.39 -32.43
N ARG A 580 3.63 2.14 -33.37
CA ARG A 580 3.41 0.80 -33.95
C ARG A 580 4.64 0.29 -34.69
N ASN A 581 5.35 1.17 -35.39
CA ASN A 581 6.54 0.83 -36.15
C ASN A 581 7.75 0.62 -35.24
N THR A 582 7.93 1.36 -34.14
CA THR A 582 9.00 1.09 -33.15
C THR A 582 8.84 -0.28 -32.47
N GLN A 583 7.62 -0.80 -32.35
CA GLN A 583 7.39 -2.18 -31.88
C GLN A 583 7.70 -3.25 -32.94
N ARG A 584 7.67 -2.91 -34.23
CA ARG A 584 7.93 -3.82 -35.36
C ARG A 584 9.38 -3.77 -35.87
N HIS A 585 10.10 -2.69 -35.63
CA HIS A 585 11.48 -2.55 -36.10
C HIS A 585 12.44 -3.07 -35.02
N SER A 586 12.74 -4.36 -35.09
CA SER A 586 14.07 -4.85 -34.71
C SER A 586 15.06 -4.25 -35.70
N VAL A 587 15.54 -3.03 -35.43
CA VAL A 587 16.64 -2.41 -36.17
C VAL A 587 17.88 -3.29 -35.97
N TYR A 588 18.31 -3.90 -37.06
CA TYR A 588 19.56 -4.65 -37.14
C TYR A 588 20.74 -3.74 -36.76
N ILE A 589 21.48 -4.11 -35.73
CA ILE A 589 22.78 -3.53 -35.40
C ILE A 589 23.76 -4.69 -35.34
N TYR A 590 24.76 -4.68 -36.22
CA TYR A 590 25.92 -5.56 -36.11
C TYR A 590 26.80 -5.04 -34.97
N THR A 591 26.77 -5.70 -33.83
CA THR A 591 27.69 -5.47 -32.71
C THR A 591 28.64 -6.65 -32.58
N TYR A 592 29.92 -6.43 -32.86
CA TYR A 592 30.99 -7.40 -32.56
C TYR A 592 31.23 -7.42 -31.05
N ILE A 593 30.83 -8.50 -30.38
CA ILE A 593 31.16 -8.73 -28.98
C ILE A 593 32.32 -9.73 -28.93
N HIS A 594 33.49 -9.26 -28.50
CA HIS A 594 34.63 -10.13 -28.19
C HIS A 594 34.48 -10.65 -26.77
N ILE A 595 33.99 -11.88 -26.61
CA ILE A 595 33.97 -12.57 -25.32
C ILE A 595 35.22 -13.45 -25.22
N TYR A 596 36.16 -13.07 -24.34
CA TYR A 596 37.31 -13.91 -24.01
C TYR A 596 36.92 -14.86 -22.88
N ILE A 597 36.65 -16.13 -23.21
CA ILE A 597 36.43 -17.18 -22.21
C ILE A 597 37.77 -17.87 -21.96
N TYR A 598 38.38 -17.63 -20.79
CA TYR A 598 39.56 -18.39 -20.34
C TYR A 598 39.11 -19.69 -19.68
N ILE A 599 39.15 -20.79 -20.44
CA ILE A 599 38.97 -22.13 -19.88
C ILE A 599 40.35 -22.67 -19.49
N TYR A 600 40.67 -22.65 -18.19
CA TYR A 600 41.85 -23.34 -17.67
C TYR A 600 41.52 -24.83 -17.47
N ILE A 601 41.95 -25.66 -18.42
CA ILE A 601 41.92 -27.11 -18.24
C ILE A 601 43.31 -27.55 -17.75
N TYR A 602 43.44 -27.87 -16.46
CA TYR A 602 44.62 -28.58 -15.95
C TYR A 602 44.46 -30.08 -16.21
N ILE A 603 45.10 -30.57 -17.26
CA ILE A 603 45.22 -32.01 -17.52
C ILE A 603 46.49 -32.51 -16.83
N TYR A 604 46.33 -33.21 -15.71
CA TYR A 604 47.42 -33.97 -15.08
C TYR A 604 47.44 -35.40 -15.66
N ILE A 605 48.34 -35.66 -16.59
CA ILE A 605 48.66 -37.03 -17.03
C ILE A 605 49.87 -37.50 -16.22
N TYR A 606 49.64 -38.37 -15.24
CA TYR A 606 50.67 -39.13 -14.57
C TYR A 606 50.58 -40.57 -15.04
N THR A 607 51.51 -41.03 -15.87
CA THR A 607 51.78 -42.47 -16.05
C THR A 607 53.13 -42.65 -16.76
N HIS A 608 54.16 -43.00 -15.99
CA HIS A 608 55.42 -43.52 -16.50
C HIS A 608 55.22 -44.99 -16.88
N ILE A 609 55.48 -45.35 -18.14
CA ILE A 609 55.78 -46.73 -18.53
C ILE A 609 57.06 -46.68 -19.38
N TYR A 610 58.21 -46.87 -18.72
CA TYR A 610 59.45 -47.23 -19.39
C TYR A 610 59.54 -48.74 -19.45
N ILE A 611 59.61 -49.30 -20.66
CA ILE A 611 60.06 -50.67 -20.88
C ILE A 611 61.16 -50.59 -21.94
N CYS A 612 62.41 -50.48 -21.47
CA CYS A 612 63.59 -50.82 -22.27
C CYS A 612 63.85 -52.31 -22.08
N VAL A 613 63.71 -53.09 -23.14
CA VAL A 613 64.19 -54.48 -23.20
C VAL A 613 65.17 -54.57 -24.37
N TYR A 614 66.43 -54.83 -24.05
CA TYR A 614 67.42 -55.35 -24.99
C TYR A 614 67.61 -56.85 -24.69
N ILE A 615 67.68 -57.69 -25.74
CA ILE A 615 68.77 -58.66 -26.03
C ILE A 615 68.33 -59.68 -27.11
N TYR A 616 69.19 -59.76 -28.13
CA TYR A 616 69.59 -60.81 -29.09
C TYR A 616 68.88 -62.18 -29.15
N ILE A 617 68.57 -62.60 -30.39
CA ILE A 617 68.49 -64.01 -30.83
C ILE A 617 69.44 -64.23 -32.02
N TYR A 618 70.38 -65.14 -31.80
CA TYR A 618 71.41 -65.66 -32.68
C TYR A 618 70.84 -66.72 -33.66
N ILE A 619 71.51 -66.90 -34.80
CA ILE A 619 71.34 -68.08 -35.66
C ILE A 619 71.83 -69.33 -34.89
N TYR A 620 70.98 -70.38 -34.90
CA TYR A 620 71.19 -71.79 -34.50
C TYR A 620 71.20 -72.20 -33.00
N THR A 621 70.19 -73.03 -32.67
CA THR A 621 70.10 -74.17 -31.70
C THR A 621 70.47 -74.05 -30.21
N HIS A 622 69.46 -74.41 -29.39
CA HIS A 622 69.43 -75.21 -28.14
C HIS A 622 69.98 -74.69 -26.77
N ILE A 623 69.00 -74.44 -25.89
CA ILE A 623 68.86 -74.66 -24.42
C ILE A 623 69.85 -74.06 -23.38
N TYR A 624 69.24 -73.40 -22.37
CA TYR A 624 69.54 -73.32 -20.91
C TYR A 624 69.78 -71.94 -20.25
N ILE A 625 69.20 -71.86 -19.04
CA ILE A 625 68.85 -70.78 -18.09
C ILE A 625 70.06 -70.10 -17.39
N TYR A 626 70.00 -68.79 -17.05
CA TYR A 626 70.13 -68.17 -15.68
C TYR A 626 70.55 -66.67 -15.61
N VAL A 627 70.10 -66.06 -14.51
CA VAL A 627 69.88 -64.65 -14.10
C VAL A 627 71.14 -63.89 -13.63
N TYR A 628 71.20 -62.54 -13.75
CA TYR A 628 71.80 -61.61 -12.74
C TYR A 628 71.27 -60.16 -12.82
N ILE A 629 71.17 -59.51 -11.65
CA ILE A 629 70.61 -58.18 -11.27
C ILE A 629 71.63 -57.04 -11.46
N TYR A 630 71.24 -55.75 -11.65
CA TYR A 630 71.82 -54.53 -11.02
C TYR A 630 71.07 -53.21 -11.40
N ILE A 631 71.32 -52.13 -10.62
CA ILE A 631 70.43 -51.01 -10.23
C ILE A 631 70.88 -49.64 -10.83
N TYR A 632 70.00 -48.61 -10.78
CA TYR A 632 70.22 -47.13 -10.58
C TYR A 632 70.33 -46.23 -11.85
N ILE A 633 69.98 -44.92 -11.97
CA ILE A 633 69.65 -43.70 -11.15
C ILE A 633 68.67 -42.78 -11.93
N TYR A 634 67.85 -41.95 -11.26
CA TYR A 634 66.95 -40.92 -11.85
C TYR A 634 67.55 -39.50 -11.94
N ILE A 635 67.31 -38.79 -13.05
CA ILE A 635 67.50 -37.33 -13.22
C ILE A 635 66.29 -36.76 -13.99
N HIS A 636 65.60 -35.76 -13.43
CA HIS A 636 64.49 -35.05 -14.08
C HIS A 636 64.96 -33.72 -14.68
N ILE A 637 64.66 -33.49 -15.96
CA ILE A 637 64.89 -32.22 -16.66
C ILE A 637 63.52 -31.67 -17.10
N TYR A 638 63.19 -30.45 -16.66
CA TYR A 638 61.97 -29.74 -17.02
C TYR A 638 62.10 -29.08 -18.40
N THR A 639 61.11 -29.26 -19.27
CA THR A 639 60.97 -28.48 -20.50
C THR A 639 59.52 -28.04 -20.67
N TYR A 640 59.30 -26.72 -20.70
CA TYR A 640 58.00 -26.09 -20.94
C TYR A 640 57.78 -25.94 -22.45
N MET A 641 56.66 -26.44 -22.97
CA MET A 641 56.15 -26.08 -24.30
C MET A 641 54.74 -25.50 -24.18
N CYS A 642 54.55 -24.26 -24.64
CA CYS A 642 53.24 -23.66 -24.86
C CYS A 642 52.86 -23.84 -26.34
N ILE A 643 51.74 -24.48 -26.62
CA ILE A 643 51.15 -24.54 -27.97
C ILE A 643 49.93 -23.63 -27.98
N TYR A 644 49.93 -22.63 -28.87
CA TYR A 644 48.79 -21.76 -29.11
C TYR A 644 48.04 -22.26 -30.34
N ILE A 645 46.77 -22.63 -30.17
CA ILE A 645 45.86 -22.98 -31.29
C ILE A 645 44.76 -21.92 -31.34
N TYR A 646 44.69 -21.20 -32.44
CA TYR A 646 43.61 -20.27 -32.74
C TYR A 646 42.56 -20.97 -33.60
N THR A 647 41.31 -21.00 -33.14
CA THR A 647 40.18 -21.51 -33.93
C THR A 647 39.07 -20.47 -33.96
N HIS A 648 38.66 -20.09 -35.16
CA HIS A 648 37.54 -19.18 -35.41
C HIS A 648 36.28 -20.00 -35.65
N ILE A 649 35.24 -19.79 -34.84
CA ILE A 649 33.91 -20.40 -35.06
C ILE A 649 32.97 -19.29 -35.50
N TYR A 650 32.38 -19.45 -36.69
CA TYR A 650 31.36 -18.55 -37.23
C TYR A 650 30.00 -19.25 -37.10
N ILE A 651 29.08 -18.67 -36.34
CA ILE A 651 27.70 -19.15 -36.24
C ILE A 651 26.82 -18.27 -37.12
N TYR A 652 26.17 -18.88 -38.12
CA TYR A 652 25.17 -18.24 -38.97
C TYR A 652 23.78 -18.74 -38.57
N VAL A 653 22.86 -17.83 -38.25
CA VAL A 653 21.44 -18.15 -38.04
C VAL A 653 20.64 -17.51 -39.17
N TYR A 654 20.01 -18.34 -40.01
CA TYR A 654 19.08 -17.90 -41.04
C TYR A 654 17.64 -18.19 -40.60
N ILE A 655 16.79 -17.17 -40.61
CA ILE A 655 15.34 -17.34 -40.46
C ILE A 655 14.68 -16.69 -41.68
N LEU A 656 14.08 -17.53 -42.52
CA LEU A 656 13.34 -17.15 -43.72
C LEU A 656 11.92 -16.69 -43.33
N THR A 657 11.49 -15.56 -43.84
CA THR A 657 10.07 -15.15 -43.84
C THR A 657 9.61 -14.83 -45.26
N ILE A 658 8.48 -15.42 -45.64
CA ILE A 658 7.82 -15.29 -46.94
C ILE A 658 6.92 -14.05 -46.88
N GLU A 659 7.13 -13.08 -47.77
CA GLU A 659 6.22 -11.94 -47.95
C GLU A 659 5.17 -12.24 -49.03
N GLY A 660 3.90 -11.95 -48.73
CA GLY A 660 2.84 -11.77 -49.71
C GLY A 660 2.34 -10.32 -49.65
N PRO A 661 2.05 -9.65 -50.79
CA PRO A 661 1.73 -8.22 -50.78
C PRO A 661 0.23 -8.00 -50.56
N VAL A 662 -0.13 -6.99 -49.76
CA VAL A 662 -1.44 -6.33 -49.89
C VAL A 662 -1.28 -4.82 -49.80
N SER A 663 -1.86 -4.18 -50.82
CA SER A 663 -1.98 -2.75 -51.08
C SER A 663 -2.81 -1.99 -50.04
N GLY A 664 -2.57 -0.68 -49.97
CA GLY A 664 -3.05 0.20 -48.90
C GLY A 664 -4.47 0.76 -49.05
N GLN A 665 -4.86 1.52 -48.02
CA GLN A 665 -5.75 2.70 -48.06
C GLN A 665 -5.78 3.37 -46.65
N ASN A 666 -5.82 4.71 -46.66
CA ASN A 666 -6.07 5.64 -45.54
C ASN A 666 -7.51 5.48 -44.98
N PRO A 667 -7.93 6.01 -43.79
CA PRO A 667 -7.69 7.41 -43.38
C PRO A 667 -7.69 7.79 -41.85
N ASN A 668 -7.27 9.04 -41.60
CA ASN A 668 -7.79 10.02 -40.61
C ASN A 668 -7.41 9.96 -39.10
N PRO A 669 -7.57 11.10 -38.35
CA PRO A 669 -6.60 11.61 -37.38
C PRO A 669 -7.04 11.41 -35.92
N TRP A 670 -6.24 11.93 -34.99
CA TRP A 670 -6.40 11.93 -33.52
C TRP A 670 -5.74 10.77 -32.78
N SER A 671 -4.53 11.02 -32.28
CA SER A 671 -4.05 10.59 -30.96
C SER A 671 -2.65 11.17 -30.73
N ARG A 672 -2.61 12.36 -30.13
CA ARG A 672 -1.38 12.99 -29.60
C ARG A 672 -1.06 12.30 -28.28
N VAL A 673 0.13 11.69 -28.16
CA VAL A 673 0.64 11.16 -26.89
C VAL A 673 2.03 11.74 -26.69
N GLU A 674 2.13 12.80 -25.89
CA GLU A 674 3.41 13.29 -25.37
C GLU A 674 3.96 12.27 -24.36
N LEU A 675 5.24 11.93 -24.42
CA LEU A 675 5.95 11.13 -23.41
C LEU A 675 7.05 11.98 -22.77
N CYS A 676 6.77 12.54 -21.59
CA CYS A 676 7.74 13.19 -20.71
C CYS A 676 8.60 12.13 -20.00
N ALA A 677 9.93 12.23 -20.07
CA ALA A 677 10.83 11.49 -19.20
C ALA A 677 11.31 12.44 -18.09
N ASP A 678 10.74 12.29 -16.89
CA ASP A 678 11.36 12.85 -15.70
C ASP A 678 12.55 11.96 -15.31
N CYS A 679 13.70 12.59 -15.13
CA CYS A 679 14.97 12.07 -14.62
C CYS A 679 15.85 11.29 -15.63
N LEU A 680 16.61 12.03 -16.45
CA LEU A 680 17.77 11.49 -17.19
C LEU A 680 18.93 12.50 -17.13
N SER A 681 19.91 12.26 -16.27
CA SER A 681 21.23 12.90 -16.35
C SER A 681 22.33 11.84 -16.40
N VAL A 682 23.23 11.96 -17.37
CA VAL A 682 24.49 11.22 -17.44
C VAL A 682 25.61 12.25 -17.26
N PRO A 683 26.64 12.03 -16.44
CA PRO A 683 27.76 12.95 -16.36
C PRO A 683 28.49 12.96 -17.71
N SER A 684 28.72 14.14 -18.27
CA SER A 684 29.63 14.33 -19.38
C SER A 684 31.06 14.38 -18.86
N GLY A 685 31.88 13.38 -19.22
CA GLY A 685 33.34 13.39 -19.05
C GLY A 685 33.85 12.39 -18.04
#